data_AF-A0A8X7CGK0-F1
#
_entry.id   AF-A0A8X7CGK0-F1
#
_cell.length_a   1.000
_cell.length_b   1.000
_cell.length_c   1.000
_cell.angle_alpha   90.00
_cell.angle_beta   90.00
_cell.angle_gamma   90.00
#
_symmetry.space_group_name_H-M   'P 1'
#
loop_
_entity.id
_entity.type
_entity.pdbx_description
1 polymer ?
#
loop_
_entity_poly.entity_id
_entity_poly.type
_entity_poly.pdbx_seq_one_letter_code
_entity_poly.pdbx_strand_id
1 'polypeptide(L)'
;MTLGPAGGGKTSCIRGLMAALTAMGSPHKEMRMNPKAITTPQMFGRLDVATDDWTDGIFSALWRKTLKMKKGEYVWIVLDGPVDAIWIENLNSVLDDNKTLTLANGDRIPMSPNCKVMFEVHNLENASHATVSRNGMVYMSSSCLPWKPILTAWLTKQPKLIIRGVTQLFDRSFETIYTWAVENLIFKMKILQCMIISQMIKLFQGLMPREEKDLNILAATLQKIYVFSLMWSIGAFLETPDRLKFEHYLRNKKDFDLDLPAIEDPNDTMFDFNVDAQGCCEWKHWKTLVTDFVYNPSNGTEYISVLVPNIDNVRTDFLVHTIAKQGHPVLLLGEPGTAKTVMLKAYTTKFNSDNHISKTVNFSSATTPLHFQKTIESYVEKRAGNIYGPAAGKKLTIILDDINMPLINSWGDQVTNEIVRQTIEMAGFYCLERPGEFLKLADIHYLAAMCQPGGGRNEIPERLKRHFAIFNCTLPTDASIDKIFGCIVEGAFSEEQGFSEEIRNLALKMVPVTRKLWHLTKSTMLPTPAKFHYVFNLRELSRIWQGMTSTLPSIICDQDTLISLWRHECYRVIADRFIQQQDYEWFHDNMNRLLSEHLGEEIAENSTNDELCFFVDFLRDTPEVTGEEEAEVEMPKIYEPVKSLEVLQERLTFLLSLYNEVARTAHLDIVFFKDAVSHLTRISRIIRAPGGHALLVGVGGSGKQSLTKLAAFIAHYNTQQISLTRSYSATNFLEDLKILYRTTGIHDKGTTFIFTDQALKDECFLEYLNNVLTCGVVSNLFNRDERADIIAELTPMMKREQPRRPPTPENVMDYFLYRTRKNLHVVLCFSPVGEKLRARSLKFPGIISGCTVDWFQPWPKEALTSVSKHFLHEFDLQCDETIKQEVIRTMGDMHNLVAEQCSEYYQRFRRPVHVTPKSFLSFINGYKKLYEEKHREIGNTCTRMENGISKLEEASLMVERMKETLSLMEEELELASKTAEQVLAEVSVRADAAEVVRDSVERAKNAAQQIVREIQADKAIAEEKLEAARPALEDAEAALNTIQPTHIATVRKLGRPPALIMYIMDCVMILFQKRLQSVQVDPMRKFIKPSWEESLKFMSSTGFLAALQNFPKDTINDEVVELLEPYLIMKDYNMETAKRVCGDVAGLLSWTKSMAFFFGINKEVLPLKYNLAVQEARLAVAMKELKSVEQELE
;
A
#
# COMPACT_ATOMS: atom_id res chain seq x y z
N MET A 1 -28.33 -38.80 8.22
CA MET A 1 -27.16 -38.03 8.70
C MET A 1 -26.66 -38.62 10.01
N THR A 2 -25.35 -38.75 10.15
CA THR A 2 -24.67 -39.08 11.42
C THR A 2 -24.20 -37.78 12.06
N LEU A 3 -24.80 -37.44 13.20
CA LEU A 3 -24.63 -36.17 13.91
C LEU A 3 -23.87 -36.40 15.21
N GLY A 4 -22.93 -35.53 15.55
CA GLY A 4 -22.27 -35.57 16.86
C GLY A 4 -20.88 -34.92 16.89
N PRO A 5 -20.31 -34.69 18.09
CA PRO A 5 -19.04 -34.02 18.25
C PRO A 5 -17.86 -34.78 17.63
N ALA A 6 -16.71 -34.10 17.50
CA ALA A 6 -15.48 -34.76 17.08
C ALA A 6 -15.10 -35.87 18.09
N GLY A 7 -14.59 -37.00 17.59
CA GLY A 7 -14.25 -38.14 18.45
C GLY A 7 -15.43 -39.04 18.86
N GLY A 8 -16.67 -38.73 18.48
CA GLY A 8 -17.84 -39.60 18.74
C GLY A 8 -17.92 -40.89 17.92
N GLY A 9 -16.86 -41.30 17.22
CA GLY A 9 -16.79 -42.61 16.53
C GLY A 9 -17.56 -42.75 15.21
N LYS A 10 -18.15 -41.67 14.69
CA LYS A 10 -18.97 -41.65 13.46
C LYS A 10 -18.36 -42.43 12.29
N THR A 11 -17.14 -42.06 11.86
CA THR A 11 -16.44 -42.73 10.77
C THR A 11 -16.22 -44.22 11.03
N SER A 12 -15.85 -44.59 12.26
CA SER A 12 -15.62 -45.99 12.66
C SER A 12 -16.92 -46.80 12.61
N CYS A 13 -18.04 -46.23 13.03
CA CYS A 13 -19.35 -46.88 12.93
C CYS A 13 -19.79 -47.09 11.47
N ILE A 14 -19.60 -46.08 10.60
CA ILE A 14 -19.91 -46.21 9.17
C ILE A 14 -19.06 -47.33 8.54
N ARG A 15 -17.74 -47.31 8.77
CA ARG A 15 -16.83 -48.33 8.24
C ARG A 15 -17.08 -49.72 8.81
N GLY A 16 -17.38 -49.81 10.11
CA GLY A 16 -17.74 -51.06 10.77
C GLY A 16 -19.00 -51.67 10.15
N LEU A 17 -20.03 -50.86 9.92
CA LEU A 17 -21.26 -51.29 9.25
C LEU A 17 -21.00 -51.74 7.80
N MET A 18 -20.21 -50.97 7.04
CA MET A 18 -19.84 -51.35 5.68
C MET A 18 -19.05 -52.67 5.63
N ALA A 19 -18.11 -52.86 6.55
CA ALA A 19 -17.33 -54.09 6.65
C ALA A 19 -18.21 -55.29 7.00
N ALA A 20 -19.15 -55.13 7.94
CA ALA A 20 -20.12 -56.16 8.30
C ALA A 20 -21.01 -56.53 7.10
N LEU A 21 -21.56 -55.54 6.38
CA LEU A 21 -22.40 -55.79 5.19
C LEU A 21 -21.61 -56.47 4.06
N THR A 22 -20.35 -56.09 3.89
CA THR A 22 -19.44 -56.72 2.92
C THR A 22 -19.15 -58.17 3.29
N ALA A 23 -18.93 -58.46 4.58
CA ALA A 23 -18.74 -59.82 5.07
C ALA A 23 -20.01 -60.70 4.90
N MET A 24 -21.20 -60.09 4.95
CA MET A 24 -22.49 -60.75 4.67
C MET A 24 -22.78 -60.96 3.18
N GLY A 25 -21.82 -60.68 2.28
CA GLY A 25 -21.94 -60.93 0.84
C GLY A 25 -22.46 -59.75 0.00
N SER A 26 -22.66 -58.57 0.60
CA SER A 26 -23.05 -57.33 -0.11
C SER A 26 -21.89 -56.34 -0.14
N PRO A 27 -21.06 -56.28 -1.20
CA PRO A 27 -19.88 -55.41 -1.21
C PRO A 27 -20.28 -53.94 -1.25
N HIS A 28 -19.91 -53.21 -0.19
CA HIS A 28 -20.16 -51.78 -0.04
C HIS A 28 -18.85 -50.97 -0.22
N LYS A 29 -18.88 -49.95 -1.07
CA LYS A 29 -17.76 -49.03 -1.33
C LYS A 29 -18.11 -47.61 -0.88
N GLU A 30 -17.11 -46.87 -0.39
CA GLU A 30 -17.26 -45.49 0.09
C GLU A 30 -16.68 -44.52 -0.95
N MET A 31 -17.41 -43.44 -1.23
CA MET A 31 -16.91 -42.25 -1.92
C MET A 31 -17.09 -41.04 -1.01
N ARG A 32 -16.02 -40.60 -0.34
CA ARG A 32 -16.09 -39.49 0.60
C ARG A 32 -15.70 -38.17 -0.05
N MET A 33 -16.40 -37.09 0.27
CA MET A 33 -16.00 -35.74 -0.09
C MET A 33 -16.39 -34.73 0.99
N ASN A 34 -15.66 -33.62 1.06
CA ASN A 34 -15.99 -32.51 1.94
C ASN A 34 -16.71 -31.42 1.12
N PRO A 35 -18.02 -31.16 1.36
CA PRO A 35 -18.78 -30.18 0.59
C PRO A 35 -18.29 -28.74 0.80
N LYS A 36 -17.65 -28.44 1.94
CA LYS A 36 -17.13 -27.10 2.25
C LYS A 36 -15.69 -26.87 1.82
N ALA A 37 -14.95 -27.92 1.47
CA ALA A 37 -13.58 -27.76 0.97
C ALA A 37 -13.54 -27.15 -0.45
N ILE A 38 -14.68 -27.15 -1.15
CA ILE A 38 -14.87 -26.63 -2.51
C ILE A 38 -16.02 -25.62 -2.51
N THR A 39 -16.09 -24.79 -3.56
CA THR A 39 -17.20 -23.84 -3.72
C THR A 39 -18.44 -24.53 -4.28
N THR A 40 -19.63 -23.98 -4.03
CA THR A 40 -20.91 -24.51 -4.57
C THR A 40 -20.89 -24.70 -6.09
N PRO A 41 -20.38 -23.75 -6.89
CA PRO A 41 -20.24 -23.96 -8.34
C PRO A 41 -19.28 -25.10 -8.72
N GLN A 42 -18.19 -25.30 -7.98
CA GLN A 42 -17.27 -26.43 -8.19
C GLN A 42 -17.89 -27.77 -7.76
N MET A 43 -18.85 -27.75 -6.81
CA MET A 43 -19.54 -28.95 -6.35
C MET A 43 -20.55 -29.46 -7.37
N PHE A 44 -21.40 -28.58 -7.91
CA PHE A 44 -22.52 -28.97 -8.80
C PHE A 44 -22.27 -28.74 -10.29
N GLY A 45 -21.28 -27.90 -10.63
CA GLY A 45 -21.00 -27.46 -12.00
C GLY A 45 -21.53 -26.05 -12.25
N ARG A 46 -20.98 -25.41 -13.28
CA ARG A 46 -21.37 -24.06 -13.71
C ARG A 46 -21.26 -23.91 -15.22
N LEU A 47 -22.10 -23.04 -15.76
CA LEU A 47 -21.95 -22.51 -17.10
C LEU A 47 -20.95 -21.34 -17.05
N ASP A 48 -19.90 -21.36 -17.87
CA ASP A 48 -18.99 -20.23 -17.98
C ASP A 48 -19.66 -19.11 -18.80
N VAL A 49 -19.85 -17.94 -18.20
CA VAL A 49 -20.53 -16.81 -18.85
C VAL A 49 -19.70 -16.25 -20.02
N ALA A 50 -18.38 -16.49 -20.03
CA ALA A 50 -17.50 -15.98 -21.08
C ALA A 50 -17.42 -16.91 -22.30
N THR A 51 -17.43 -18.23 -22.10
CA THR A 51 -17.29 -19.22 -23.20
C THR A 51 -18.58 -19.95 -23.54
N ASP A 52 -19.62 -19.82 -22.71
CA ASP A 52 -20.88 -20.59 -22.77
C ASP A 52 -20.69 -22.11 -22.62
N ASP A 53 -19.52 -22.55 -22.14
CA ASP A 53 -19.22 -23.95 -21.92
C ASP A 53 -19.68 -24.41 -20.53
N TRP A 54 -20.24 -25.63 -20.48
CA TRP A 54 -20.58 -26.28 -19.22
C TRP A 54 -19.37 -26.98 -18.60
N THR A 55 -19.02 -26.59 -17.37
CA THR A 55 -18.06 -27.33 -16.55
C THR A 55 -18.80 -28.18 -15.52
N ASP A 56 -18.59 -29.50 -15.54
CA ASP A 56 -19.22 -30.42 -14.59
C ASP A 56 -18.67 -30.23 -13.17
N GLY A 57 -19.50 -30.47 -12.16
CA GLY A 57 -19.12 -30.40 -10.75
C GLY A 57 -18.50 -31.69 -10.21
N ILE A 58 -17.80 -31.61 -9.08
CA ILE A 58 -17.22 -32.79 -8.42
C ILE A 58 -18.30 -33.75 -7.93
N PHE A 59 -19.36 -33.24 -7.29
CA PHE A 59 -20.45 -34.08 -6.79
C PHE A 59 -21.26 -34.68 -7.93
N SER A 60 -21.56 -33.92 -8.99
CA SER A 60 -22.28 -34.42 -10.17
C SER A 60 -21.46 -35.49 -10.91
N ALA A 61 -20.13 -35.31 -11.04
CA ALA A 61 -19.25 -36.33 -11.62
C ALA A 61 -19.22 -37.62 -10.79
N LEU A 62 -19.11 -37.51 -9.46
CA LEU A 62 -19.19 -38.66 -8.55
C LEU A 62 -20.56 -39.35 -8.64
N TRP A 63 -21.63 -38.57 -8.72
CA TRP A 63 -23.00 -39.07 -8.89
C TRP A 63 -23.14 -39.90 -10.17
N ARG A 64 -22.67 -39.37 -11.32
CA ARG A 64 -22.64 -40.10 -12.61
C ARG A 64 -21.79 -41.38 -12.53
N LYS A 65 -20.71 -41.37 -11.75
CA LYS A 65 -19.86 -42.56 -11.56
C LYS A 65 -20.62 -43.70 -10.88
N THR A 66 -21.55 -43.40 -9.97
CA THR A 66 -22.38 -44.42 -9.31
C THR A 66 -23.34 -45.15 -10.26
N LEU A 67 -23.73 -44.51 -11.37
CA LEU A 67 -24.57 -45.12 -12.41
C LEU A 67 -23.80 -46.12 -13.29
N LYS A 68 -22.47 -45.99 -13.36
CA LYS A 68 -21.59 -46.85 -14.17
C LYS A 68 -21.08 -48.09 -13.41
N MET A 69 -21.56 -48.32 -12.19
CA MET A 69 -21.10 -49.43 -11.32
C MET A 69 -21.69 -50.78 -11.76
N LYS A 70 -20.96 -51.87 -11.45
CA LYS A 70 -21.40 -53.24 -11.77
C LYS A 70 -22.62 -53.62 -10.92
N LYS A 71 -23.51 -54.45 -11.49
CA LYS A 71 -24.65 -55.03 -10.75
C LYS A 71 -24.13 -55.82 -9.54
N GLY A 72 -24.69 -55.57 -8.36
CA GLY A 72 -24.31 -56.20 -7.09
C GLY A 72 -23.32 -55.41 -6.22
N GLU A 73 -22.76 -54.30 -6.71
CA GLU A 73 -21.94 -53.39 -5.88
C GLU A 73 -22.77 -52.22 -5.36
N TYR A 74 -22.67 -51.94 -4.05
CA TYR A 74 -23.31 -50.82 -3.38
C TYR A 74 -22.32 -49.70 -3.11
N VAL A 75 -22.74 -48.44 -3.28
CA VAL A 75 -21.88 -47.26 -3.09
C VAL A 75 -22.53 -46.29 -2.12
N TRP A 76 -21.77 -45.85 -1.13
CA TRP A 76 -22.17 -44.77 -0.22
C TRP A 76 -21.36 -43.53 -0.53
N ILE A 77 -22.04 -42.45 -0.92
CA ILE A 77 -21.44 -41.12 -1.05
C ILE A 77 -21.52 -40.45 0.32
N VAL A 78 -20.37 -40.25 0.96
CA VAL A 78 -20.29 -39.65 2.30
C VAL A 78 -19.86 -38.18 2.18
N LEU A 79 -20.78 -37.28 2.52
CA LEU A 79 -20.54 -35.85 2.62
C LEU A 79 -20.10 -35.52 4.05
N ASP A 80 -18.81 -35.30 4.23
CA ASP A 80 -18.19 -35.07 5.53
C ASP A 80 -17.71 -33.62 5.63
N GLY A 81 -18.51 -32.78 6.28
CA GLY A 81 -18.24 -31.36 6.47
C GLY A 81 -19.41 -30.63 7.15
N PRO A 82 -19.27 -29.33 7.43
CA PRO A 82 -20.35 -28.49 7.94
C PRO A 82 -21.54 -28.42 6.98
N VAL A 83 -22.77 -28.39 7.52
CA VAL A 83 -23.99 -28.24 6.72
C VAL A 83 -24.42 -26.78 6.68
N ASP A 84 -24.34 -26.32 5.44
CA ASP A 84 -24.84 -25.13 4.79
C ASP A 84 -26.25 -25.07 4.24
N ALA A 85 -27.07 -24.07 4.55
CA ALA A 85 -28.33 -23.86 3.80
C ALA A 85 -28.09 -23.69 2.28
N ILE A 86 -27.00 -23.02 1.87
CA ILE A 86 -26.74 -22.68 0.45
C ILE A 86 -26.52 -23.93 -0.40
N TRP A 87 -25.63 -24.84 0.02
CA TRP A 87 -25.32 -26.00 -0.80
C TRP A 87 -26.29 -27.18 -0.57
N ILE A 88 -26.85 -27.33 0.64
CA ILE A 88 -27.72 -28.47 0.95
C ILE A 88 -29.09 -28.35 0.27
N GLU A 89 -29.59 -27.12 0.06
CA GLU A 89 -30.90 -26.91 -0.56
C GLU A 89 -30.93 -27.33 -2.03
N ASN A 90 -29.79 -27.23 -2.73
CA ASN A 90 -29.64 -27.75 -4.09
C ASN A 90 -29.74 -29.28 -4.15
N LEU A 91 -29.61 -29.98 -3.02
CA LEU A 91 -29.81 -31.43 -2.92
C LEU A 91 -31.24 -31.82 -2.56
N ASN A 92 -32.16 -30.87 -2.36
CA ASN A 92 -33.52 -31.17 -1.95
C ASN A 92 -34.23 -32.14 -2.92
N SER A 93 -34.07 -32.01 -4.24
CA SER A 93 -34.68 -32.93 -5.21
C SER A 93 -34.09 -34.35 -5.17
N VAL A 94 -32.87 -34.49 -4.64
CA VAL A 94 -32.19 -35.78 -4.43
C VAL A 94 -32.65 -36.42 -3.11
N LEU A 95 -32.87 -35.59 -2.08
CA LEU A 95 -33.24 -36.01 -0.73
C LEU A 95 -34.75 -36.26 -0.57
N ASP A 96 -35.56 -35.73 -1.47
CA ASP A 96 -37.01 -35.97 -1.53
C ASP A 96 -37.34 -37.26 -2.32
N ASP A 97 -38.63 -37.61 -2.40
CA ASP A 97 -39.13 -38.82 -3.08
C ASP A 97 -38.77 -38.87 -4.58
N ASN A 98 -38.47 -37.71 -5.18
CA ASN A 98 -38.05 -37.57 -6.56
C ASN A 98 -36.71 -38.28 -6.88
N LYS A 99 -35.81 -38.43 -5.89
CA LYS A 99 -34.51 -39.11 -6.02
C LYS A 99 -33.73 -38.77 -7.31
N THR A 100 -33.78 -37.52 -7.74
CA THR A 100 -33.20 -37.07 -9.01
C THR A 100 -32.39 -35.80 -8.78
N LEU A 101 -31.12 -35.82 -9.21
CA LEU A 101 -30.25 -34.64 -9.19
C LEU A 101 -30.56 -33.78 -10.40
N THR A 102 -31.02 -32.55 -10.16
CA THR A 102 -31.30 -31.56 -11.21
C THR A 102 -30.18 -30.52 -11.21
N LEU A 103 -29.49 -30.38 -12.33
CA LEU A 103 -28.40 -29.40 -12.50
C LEU A 103 -28.89 -28.14 -13.23
N ALA A 104 -28.13 -27.06 -13.11
CA ALA A 104 -28.48 -25.76 -13.71
C ALA A 104 -28.53 -25.77 -15.25
N ASN A 105 -27.79 -26.69 -15.89
CA ASN A 105 -27.86 -26.93 -17.34
C ASN A 105 -29.13 -27.68 -17.79
N GLY A 106 -30.04 -28.03 -16.86
CA GLY A 106 -31.26 -28.79 -17.15
C GLY A 106 -31.09 -30.30 -17.09
N ASP A 107 -29.88 -30.83 -16.86
CA ASP A 107 -29.67 -32.27 -16.70
C ASP A 107 -30.41 -32.81 -15.48
N ARG A 108 -31.16 -33.90 -15.70
CA ARG A 108 -31.85 -34.65 -14.65
C ARG A 108 -31.25 -36.04 -14.54
N ILE A 109 -30.50 -36.28 -13.47
CA ILE A 109 -29.74 -37.51 -13.26
C ILE A 109 -30.37 -38.32 -12.13
N PRO A 110 -31.04 -39.46 -12.42
CA PRO A 110 -31.69 -40.26 -11.40
C PRO A 110 -30.67 -40.91 -10.45
N MET A 111 -31.08 -41.18 -9.22
CA MET A 111 -30.28 -41.91 -8.25
C MET A 111 -30.13 -43.38 -8.64
N SER A 112 -28.90 -43.91 -8.61
CA SER A 112 -28.67 -45.35 -8.75
C SER A 112 -29.33 -46.11 -7.58
N PRO A 113 -30.06 -47.22 -7.82
CA PRO A 113 -30.73 -47.99 -6.75
C PRO A 113 -29.75 -48.59 -5.73
N ASN A 114 -28.48 -48.73 -6.12
CA ASN A 114 -27.42 -49.25 -5.27
C ASN A 114 -26.62 -48.14 -4.56
N CYS A 115 -27.00 -46.87 -4.73
CA CYS A 115 -26.35 -45.73 -4.11
C CYS A 115 -27.07 -45.32 -2.82
N LYS A 116 -26.35 -44.79 -1.83
CA LYS A 116 -26.91 -44.03 -0.70
C LYS A 116 -26.07 -42.79 -0.44
N VAL A 117 -26.72 -41.70 -0.02
CA VAL A 117 -26.04 -40.49 0.44
C VAL A 117 -26.02 -40.47 1.97
N MET A 118 -24.85 -40.28 2.55
CA MET A 118 -24.66 -40.14 3.98
C MET A 118 -24.00 -38.79 4.28
N PHE A 119 -24.37 -38.21 5.42
CA PHE A 119 -23.76 -36.98 5.91
C PHE A 119 -23.08 -37.27 7.24
N GLU A 120 -21.84 -36.80 7.40
CA GLU A 120 -21.09 -36.87 8.65
C GLU A 120 -20.89 -35.44 9.19
N VAL A 121 -21.73 -35.03 10.14
CA VAL A 121 -21.93 -33.61 10.52
C VAL A 121 -21.72 -33.40 12.02
N HIS A 122 -21.24 -32.22 12.42
CA HIS A 122 -20.92 -31.91 13.82
C HIS A 122 -22.18 -31.45 14.56
N ASN A 123 -22.74 -30.35 14.07
CA ASN A 123 -24.01 -29.76 14.46
C ASN A 123 -24.85 -29.46 13.20
N LEU A 124 -26.09 -29.02 13.39
CA LEU A 124 -27.03 -28.63 12.32
C LEU A 124 -27.65 -27.25 12.58
N GLU A 125 -26.92 -26.37 13.27
CA GLU A 125 -27.41 -25.04 13.66
C GLU A 125 -27.80 -24.17 12.45
N ASN A 126 -27.16 -24.40 11.30
CA ASN A 126 -27.35 -23.64 10.07
C ASN A 126 -28.24 -24.34 9.02
N ALA A 127 -28.90 -25.45 9.38
CA ALA A 127 -29.78 -26.20 8.48
C ALA A 127 -31.26 -25.86 8.71
N SER A 128 -32.04 -25.75 7.64
CA SER A 128 -33.49 -25.54 7.74
C SER A 128 -34.22 -26.81 8.21
N HIS A 129 -35.35 -26.65 8.90
CA HIS A 129 -36.16 -27.79 9.36
C HIS A 129 -36.62 -28.69 8.20
N ALA A 130 -36.85 -28.11 7.01
CA ALA A 130 -37.22 -28.87 5.81
C ALA A 130 -36.10 -29.80 5.32
N THR A 131 -34.83 -29.38 5.44
CA THR A 131 -33.68 -30.23 5.14
C THR A 131 -33.54 -31.36 6.17
N VAL A 132 -33.78 -31.07 7.44
CA VAL A 132 -33.69 -32.05 8.53
C VAL A 132 -34.78 -33.12 8.39
N SER A 133 -36.01 -32.75 8.05
CA SER A 133 -37.14 -33.69 7.93
C SER A 133 -36.97 -34.71 6.79
N ARG A 134 -36.20 -34.39 5.76
CA ARG A 134 -35.93 -35.27 4.61
C ARG A 134 -34.89 -36.37 4.88
N ASN A 135 -34.19 -36.31 6.02
CA ASN A 135 -33.08 -37.19 6.31
C ASN A 135 -33.32 -38.02 7.58
N GLY A 136 -32.99 -39.31 7.54
CA GLY A 136 -32.92 -40.13 8.75
C GLY A 136 -31.76 -39.67 9.64
N MET A 137 -32.03 -39.37 10.92
CA MET A 137 -31.06 -38.78 11.85
C MET A 137 -30.53 -39.82 12.84
N VAL A 138 -29.20 -39.93 12.96
CA VAL A 138 -28.52 -40.75 13.97
C VAL A 138 -27.60 -39.85 14.78
N TYR A 139 -27.95 -39.60 16.03
CA TYR A 139 -27.14 -38.80 16.94
C TYR A 139 -26.17 -39.69 17.73
N MET A 140 -24.88 -39.34 17.69
CA MET A 140 -23.81 -40.00 18.40
C MET A 140 -23.26 -39.05 19.47
N SER A 141 -23.58 -39.34 20.73
CA SER A 141 -23.13 -38.54 21.87
C SER A 141 -21.62 -38.68 22.10
N SER A 142 -20.98 -37.66 22.68
CA SER A 142 -19.60 -37.75 23.18
C SER A 142 -19.46 -38.80 24.28
N SER A 143 -20.53 -39.07 25.04
CA SER A 143 -20.55 -40.09 26.10
C SER A 143 -20.46 -41.53 25.57
N CYS A 144 -20.71 -41.75 24.27
CA CYS A 144 -20.66 -43.09 23.69
C CYS A 144 -19.23 -43.66 23.59
N LEU A 145 -18.21 -42.79 23.55
CA LEU A 145 -16.80 -43.19 23.47
C LEU A 145 -15.96 -42.39 24.49
N PRO A 146 -16.02 -42.75 25.78
CA PRO A 146 -15.13 -42.19 26.80
C PRO A 146 -13.67 -42.63 26.56
N TRP A 147 -12.76 -42.18 27.42
CA TRP A 147 -11.33 -42.50 27.28
C TRP A 147 -11.02 -44.01 27.32
N LYS A 148 -11.78 -44.80 28.09
CA LYS A 148 -11.47 -46.23 28.35
C LYS A 148 -11.55 -47.12 27.10
N PRO A 149 -12.60 -47.06 26.25
CA PRO A 149 -12.61 -47.75 24.96
C PRO A 149 -11.47 -47.35 24.02
N ILE A 150 -11.09 -46.06 23.99
CA ILE A 150 -10.00 -45.56 23.15
C ILE A 150 -8.67 -46.16 23.59
N LEU A 151 -8.41 -46.16 24.89
CA LEU A 151 -7.23 -46.79 25.48
C LEU A 151 -7.22 -48.30 25.21
N THR A 152 -8.33 -48.98 25.46
CA THR A 152 -8.45 -50.44 25.27
C THR A 152 -8.17 -50.82 23.81
N ALA A 153 -8.69 -50.05 22.84
CA ALA A 153 -8.46 -50.29 21.42
C ALA A 153 -6.99 -50.14 20.99
N TRP A 154 -6.21 -49.30 21.69
CA TRP A 154 -4.77 -49.22 21.50
C TRP A 154 -4.04 -50.38 22.20
N LEU A 155 -4.42 -50.68 23.44
CA LEU A 155 -3.82 -51.74 24.27
C LEU A 155 -3.96 -53.14 23.66
N THR A 156 -5.07 -53.44 22.95
CA THR A 156 -5.24 -54.75 22.27
C THR A 156 -4.16 -55.04 21.22
N LYS A 157 -3.45 -54.02 20.74
CA LYS A 157 -2.33 -54.14 19.81
C LYS A 157 -0.97 -54.27 20.49
N GLN A 158 -0.92 -54.16 21.82
CA GLN A 158 0.32 -54.16 22.61
C GLN A 158 0.57 -55.52 23.29
N PRO A 159 1.82 -55.82 23.71
CA PRO A 159 2.13 -57.01 24.49
C PRO A 159 1.39 -57.09 25.83
N LYS A 160 1.00 -58.30 26.26
CA LYS A 160 0.16 -58.55 27.46
C LYS A 160 0.69 -57.92 28.76
N LEU A 161 2.01 -57.80 28.90
CA LEU A 161 2.66 -57.21 30.08
C LEU A 161 2.38 -55.70 30.19
N ILE A 162 2.52 -54.99 29.08
CA ILE A 162 2.23 -53.55 28.97
C ILE A 162 0.74 -53.30 29.19
N ILE A 163 -0.14 -54.19 28.69
CA ILE A 163 -1.58 -54.09 28.91
C ILE A 163 -1.91 -54.00 30.40
N ARG A 164 -1.39 -54.93 31.21
CA ARG A 164 -1.69 -54.95 32.66
C ARG A 164 -1.17 -53.71 33.38
N GLY A 165 0.11 -53.37 33.19
CA GLY A 165 0.74 -52.23 33.87
C GLY A 165 0.09 -50.90 33.51
N VAL A 166 -0.15 -50.65 32.21
CA VAL A 166 -0.73 -49.38 31.75
C VAL A 166 -2.21 -49.27 32.15
N THR A 167 -3.00 -50.33 32.03
CA THR A 167 -4.43 -50.28 32.42
C THR A 167 -4.59 -49.90 33.89
N GLN A 168 -3.77 -50.49 34.76
CA GLN A 168 -3.83 -50.23 36.20
C GLN A 168 -3.45 -48.79 36.55
N LEU A 169 -2.48 -48.19 35.86
CA LEU A 169 -2.11 -46.79 36.05
C LEU A 169 -3.23 -45.85 35.62
N PHE A 170 -3.80 -46.05 34.42
CA PHE A 170 -4.86 -45.19 33.91
C PHE A 170 -6.15 -45.28 34.74
N ASP A 171 -6.60 -46.49 35.10
CA ASP A 171 -7.82 -46.69 35.89
C ASP A 171 -7.72 -46.06 37.31
N ARG A 172 -6.51 -45.96 37.87
CA ARG A 172 -6.29 -45.38 39.20
C ARG A 172 -6.32 -43.85 39.21
N SER A 173 -5.66 -43.21 38.25
CA SER A 173 -5.38 -41.76 38.34
C SER A 173 -6.04 -40.90 37.27
N PHE A 174 -6.25 -41.39 36.05
CA PHE A 174 -6.57 -40.52 34.91
C PHE A 174 -7.91 -39.77 35.05
N GLU A 175 -9.00 -40.46 35.35
CA GLU A 175 -10.35 -39.86 35.46
C GLU A 175 -10.38 -38.76 36.53
N THR A 176 -9.85 -39.06 37.72
CA THR A 176 -9.82 -38.14 38.86
C THR A 176 -8.97 -36.90 38.58
N ILE A 177 -7.84 -37.06 37.89
CA ILE A 177 -6.96 -35.94 37.52
C ILE A 177 -7.61 -35.10 36.42
N TYR A 178 -8.21 -35.74 35.42
CA TYR A 178 -8.88 -35.05 34.31
C TYR A 178 -10.05 -34.20 34.81
N THR A 179 -10.94 -34.76 35.62
CA THR A 179 -12.11 -34.02 36.16
C THR A 179 -11.67 -32.81 36.98
N TRP A 180 -10.70 -32.98 37.88
CA TRP A 180 -10.16 -31.87 38.66
C TRP A 180 -9.53 -30.79 37.77
N ALA A 181 -8.76 -31.20 36.76
CA ALA A 181 -8.10 -30.26 35.85
C ALA A 181 -9.12 -29.40 35.09
N VAL A 182 -10.18 -30.02 34.56
CA VAL A 182 -11.24 -29.30 33.82
C VAL A 182 -12.01 -28.33 34.71
N GLU A 183 -12.21 -28.66 36.00
CA GLU A 183 -12.94 -27.82 36.94
C GLU A 183 -12.10 -26.66 37.52
N ASN A 184 -10.80 -26.85 37.73
CA ASN A 184 -9.96 -25.92 38.50
C ASN A 184 -8.91 -25.18 37.66
N LEU A 185 -8.65 -25.60 36.42
CA LEU A 185 -7.63 -25.00 35.55
C LEU A 185 -8.24 -24.32 34.33
N ILE A 186 -7.54 -23.32 33.81
CA ILE A 186 -7.96 -22.57 32.64
C ILE A 186 -7.20 -23.10 31.42
N PHE A 187 -7.90 -23.87 30.58
CA PHE A 187 -7.35 -24.32 29.30
C PHE A 187 -7.40 -23.18 28.28
N LYS A 188 -6.25 -22.88 27.64
CA LYS A 188 -6.16 -21.83 26.62
C LYS A 188 -6.83 -22.18 25.29
N MET A 189 -7.32 -23.41 25.15
CA MET A 189 -8.03 -23.91 23.98
C MET A 189 -9.12 -24.90 24.43
N LYS A 190 -10.29 -24.88 23.79
CA LYS A 190 -11.35 -25.84 24.09
C LYS A 190 -11.02 -27.20 23.48
N ILE A 191 -10.93 -28.24 24.31
CA ILE A 191 -10.46 -29.56 23.89
C ILE A 191 -11.33 -30.65 24.51
N LEU A 192 -11.63 -31.67 23.72
CA LEU A 192 -12.42 -32.83 24.13
C LEU A 192 -11.55 -33.87 24.83
N GLN A 193 -12.13 -34.61 25.79
CA GLN A 193 -11.43 -35.69 26.52
C GLN A 193 -10.77 -36.71 25.58
N CYS A 194 -11.42 -37.04 24.47
CA CYS A 194 -10.92 -37.98 23.47
C CYS A 194 -9.61 -37.52 22.79
N MET A 195 -9.39 -36.20 22.69
CA MET A 195 -8.16 -35.64 22.12
C MET A 195 -7.01 -35.71 23.13
N ILE A 196 -7.28 -35.42 24.41
CA ILE A 196 -6.29 -35.50 25.49
C ILE A 196 -5.78 -36.94 25.65
N ILE A 197 -6.69 -37.92 25.71
CA ILE A 197 -6.28 -39.33 25.79
C ILE A 197 -5.54 -39.78 24.53
N SER A 198 -5.95 -39.32 23.35
CA SER A 198 -5.23 -39.64 22.10
C SER A 198 -3.81 -39.06 22.09
N GLN A 199 -3.63 -37.83 22.56
CA GLN A 199 -2.31 -37.21 22.71
C GLN A 199 -1.45 -37.96 23.72
N MET A 200 -2.03 -38.36 24.85
CA MET A 200 -1.34 -39.14 25.88
C MET A 200 -0.86 -40.48 25.34
N ILE A 201 -1.71 -41.20 24.58
CA ILE A 201 -1.33 -42.47 23.93
C ILE A 201 -0.20 -42.26 22.92
N LYS A 202 -0.26 -41.19 22.10
CA LYS A 202 0.79 -40.89 21.11
C LYS A 202 2.13 -40.55 21.78
N LEU A 203 2.12 -39.78 22.86
CA LEU A 203 3.33 -39.48 23.64
C LEU A 203 3.90 -40.75 24.27
N PHE A 204 3.04 -41.53 24.90
CA PHE A 204 3.41 -42.79 25.53
C PHE A 204 4.06 -43.74 24.52
N GLN A 205 3.42 -43.98 23.37
CA GLN A 205 3.96 -44.81 22.29
C GLN A 205 5.28 -44.27 21.72
N GLY A 206 5.45 -42.95 21.67
CA GLY A 206 6.69 -42.33 21.21
C GLY A 206 7.87 -42.51 22.16
N LEU A 207 7.61 -42.61 23.47
CA LEU A 207 8.63 -42.73 24.51
C LEU A 207 8.89 -44.17 24.95
N MET A 208 8.02 -45.11 24.58
CA MET A 208 8.22 -46.52 24.88
C MET A 208 9.58 -47.02 24.31
N PRO A 209 10.42 -47.67 25.14
CA PRO A 209 11.68 -48.23 24.69
C PRO A 209 11.45 -49.36 23.67
N ARG A 210 12.33 -49.44 22.66
CA ARG A 210 12.25 -50.46 21.60
C ARG A 210 12.90 -51.80 21.99
N GLU A 211 13.68 -51.83 23.05
CA GLU A 211 14.42 -53.01 23.52
C GLU A 211 13.80 -53.57 24.82
N GLU A 212 13.74 -54.90 24.93
CA GLU A 212 13.23 -55.62 26.09
C GLU A 212 14.25 -55.55 27.25
N LYS A 213 14.03 -54.62 28.19
CA LYS A 213 14.73 -54.58 29.49
C LYS A 213 13.95 -55.41 30.53
N ASP A 214 14.61 -55.78 31.63
CA ASP A 214 14.05 -56.55 32.76
C ASP A 214 12.66 -56.09 33.22
N LEU A 215 11.81 -57.03 33.65
CA LEU A 215 10.41 -56.80 34.05
C LEU A 215 10.22 -55.70 35.10
N ASN A 216 11.09 -55.63 36.12
CA ASN A 216 10.98 -54.63 37.20
C ASN A 216 11.39 -53.23 36.73
N ILE A 217 12.41 -53.16 35.87
CA ILE A 217 12.89 -51.91 35.27
C ILE A 217 11.83 -51.38 34.31
N LEU A 218 11.18 -52.25 33.55
CA LEU A 218 10.09 -51.90 32.65
C LEU A 218 8.88 -51.34 33.40
N ALA A 219 8.48 -51.91 34.54
CA ALA A 219 7.35 -51.40 35.32
C ALA A 219 7.59 -49.97 35.86
N ALA A 220 8.75 -49.71 36.45
CA ALA A 220 9.14 -48.37 36.92
C ALA A 220 9.27 -47.37 35.76
N THR A 221 9.84 -47.81 34.63
CA THR A 221 9.95 -47.02 33.40
C THR A 221 8.57 -46.62 32.87
N LEU A 222 7.61 -47.54 32.83
CA LEU A 222 6.25 -47.27 32.36
C LEU A 222 5.51 -46.26 33.25
N GLN A 223 5.75 -46.28 34.57
CA GLN A 223 5.18 -45.29 35.50
C GLN A 223 5.71 -43.88 35.21
N LYS A 224 7.02 -43.71 35.00
CA LYS A 224 7.61 -42.41 34.64
C LYS A 224 7.16 -41.92 33.27
N ILE A 225 7.08 -42.81 32.26
CA ILE A 225 6.55 -42.46 30.93
C ILE A 225 5.07 -42.06 31.01
N TYR A 226 4.28 -42.73 31.87
CA TYR A 226 2.89 -42.36 32.13
C TYR A 226 2.79 -40.95 32.71
N VAL A 227 3.58 -40.64 33.75
CA VAL A 227 3.64 -39.31 34.37
C VAL A 227 4.04 -38.25 33.35
N PHE A 228 5.10 -38.47 32.57
CA PHE A 228 5.54 -37.53 31.54
C PHE A 228 4.45 -37.31 30.47
N SER A 229 3.78 -38.38 30.05
CA SER A 229 2.69 -38.31 29.07
C SER A 229 1.49 -37.55 29.64
N LEU A 230 1.19 -37.69 30.93
CA LEU A 230 0.13 -36.95 31.63
C LEU A 230 0.45 -35.46 31.69
N MET A 231 1.69 -35.12 32.09
CA MET A 231 2.18 -33.74 32.16
C MET A 231 2.04 -33.03 30.81
N TRP A 232 2.47 -33.66 29.71
CA TRP A 232 2.44 -33.08 28.36
C TRP A 232 1.19 -33.41 27.54
N SER A 233 0.14 -33.91 28.20
CA SER A 233 -1.20 -34.00 27.61
C SER A 233 -2.16 -33.02 28.26
N ILE A 234 -2.26 -32.98 29.59
CA ILE A 234 -3.12 -32.01 30.28
C ILE A 234 -2.39 -30.66 30.41
N GLY A 235 -1.15 -30.68 30.89
CA GLY A 235 -0.32 -29.47 31.07
C GLY A 235 0.14 -28.81 29.76
N ALA A 236 0.00 -29.50 28.63
CA ALA A 236 0.29 -28.95 27.32
C ALA A 236 -0.65 -27.79 26.92
N PHE A 237 -1.80 -27.61 27.58
CA PHE A 237 -2.79 -26.57 27.29
C PHE A 237 -2.78 -25.39 28.27
N LEU A 238 -1.90 -25.47 29.27
CA LEU A 238 -1.83 -24.55 30.39
C LEU A 238 -0.71 -23.53 30.20
N GLU A 239 -0.84 -22.38 30.85
CA GLU A 239 0.26 -21.44 31.08
C GLU A 239 0.96 -21.71 32.41
N THR A 240 2.10 -21.06 32.63
CA THR A 240 2.93 -21.19 33.83
C THR A 240 2.16 -21.16 35.16
N PRO A 241 1.24 -20.22 35.45
CA PRO A 241 0.54 -20.20 36.73
C PRO A 241 -0.36 -21.43 36.94
N ASP A 242 -1.05 -21.90 35.90
CA ASP A 242 -1.92 -23.07 35.99
C ASP A 242 -1.13 -24.38 35.95
N ARG A 243 0.05 -24.40 35.33
CA ARG A 243 1.02 -25.51 35.44
C ARG A 243 1.47 -25.72 36.89
N LEU A 244 1.75 -24.64 37.63
CA LEU A 244 2.11 -24.71 39.05
C LEU A 244 0.96 -25.24 39.92
N LYS A 245 -0.28 -24.80 39.66
CA LYS A 245 -1.47 -25.36 40.35
C LYS A 245 -1.64 -26.85 40.08
N PHE A 246 -1.44 -27.26 38.84
CA PHE A 246 -1.53 -28.67 38.43
C PHE A 246 -0.46 -29.52 39.13
N GLU A 247 0.78 -29.04 39.17
CA GLU A 247 1.87 -29.68 39.91
C GLU A 247 1.56 -29.81 41.41
N HIS A 248 1.10 -28.73 42.04
CA HIS A 248 0.76 -28.72 43.46
C HIS A 248 -0.31 -29.77 43.80
N TYR A 249 -1.30 -29.93 42.93
CA TYR A 249 -2.32 -30.97 43.09
C TYR A 249 -1.76 -32.39 42.94
N LEU A 250 -0.91 -32.64 41.95
CA LEU A 250 -0.31 -33.96 41.74
C LEU A 250 0.59 -34.40 42.90
N ARG A 251 1.30 -33.46 43.53
CA ARG A 251 2.20 -33.76 44.66
C ARG A 251 1.46 -33.96 45.99
N ASN A 252 0.34 -33.28 46.20
CA ASN A 252 -0.33 -33.26 47.51
C ASN A 252 -1.47 -34.28 47.66
N LYS A 253 -1.97 -34.84 46.56
CA LYS A 253 -3.10 -35.76 46.60
C LYS A 253 -2.65 -37.18 46.98
N LYS A 254 -3.22 -37.73 48.06
CA LYS A 254 -2.87 -39.07 48.60
C LYS A 254 -3.57 -40.25 47.92
N ASP A 255 -4.54 -39.99 47.03
CA ASP A 255 -5.39 -41.03 46.42
C ASP A 255 -4.64 -41.88 45.39
N PHE A 256 -3.51 -41.40 44.86
CA PHE A 256 -2.67 -42.10 43.90
C PHE A 256 -1.19 -41.76 44.14
N ASP A 257 -0.31 -42.75 44.01
CA ASP A 257 1.14 -42.59 44.15
C ASP A 257 1.79 -42.58 42.76
N LEU A 258 2.31 -41.42 42.36
CA LEU A 258 2.94 -41.18 41.06
C LEU A 258 4.41 -40.84 41.27
N ASP A 259 5.28 -41.48 40.48
CA ASP A 259 6.73 -41.25 40.48
C ASP A 259 7.05 -39.91 39.79
N LEU A 260 6.89 -38.81 40.53
CA LEU A 260 7.17 -37.44 40.08
C LEU A 260 8.66 -37.09 40.26
N PRO A 261 9.23 -36.20 39.42
CA PRO A 261 10.62 -35.76 39.59
C PRO A 261 10.81 -35.04 40.94
N ALA A 262 11.95 -35.32 41.58
CA ALA A 262 12.40 -34.59 42.77
C ALA A 262 12.86 -33.19 42.35
N ILE A 263 12.37 -32.17 43.06
CA ILE A 263 12.75 -30.77 42.83
C ILE A 263 13.78 -30.41 43.90
N GLU A 264 15.01 -30.16 43.46
CA GLU A 264 16.10 -29.69 44.34
C GLU A 264 16.08 -28.16 44.43
N ASP A 265 15.88 -27.47 43.30
CA ASP A 265 15.82 -26.01 43.22
C ASP A 265 14.37 -25.47 43.34
N PRO A 266 14.08 -24.53 44.26
CA PRO A 266 12.72 -24.00 44.45
C PRO A 266 12.12 -23.28 43.23
N ASN A 267 12.97 -22.90 42.26
CA ASN A 267 12.56 -22.22 41.03
C ASN A 267 12.21 -23.20 39.90
N ASP A 268 12.56 -24.48 40.03
CA ASP A 268 12.29 -25.49 39.02
C ASP A 268 10.88 -26.04 39.19
N THR A 269 10.27 -26.43 38.08
CA THR A 269 8.97 -27.09 38.05
C THR A 269 9.12 -28.53 37.57
N MET A 270 8.10 -29.37 37.79
CA MET A 270 8.12 -30.73 37.23
C MET A 270 8.27 -30.74 35.70
N PHE A 271 7.86 -29.66 35.02
CA PHE A 271 7.98 -29.50 33.55
C PHE A 271 9.40 -29.23 33.07
N ASP A 272 10.34 -29.00 33.98
CA ASP A 272 11.76 -28.76 33.67
C ASP A 272 12.61 -30.04 33.65
N PHE A 273 11.95 -31.19 33.83
CA PHE A 273 12.55 -32.51 33.76
C PHE A 273 12.06 -33.31 32.53
N ASN A 274 12.93 -34.17 32.02
CA ASN A 274 12.66 -35.15 30.97
C ASN A 274 12.86 -36.58 31.48
N VAL A 275 12.30 -37.54 30.76
CA VAL A 275 12.57 -38.96 30.95
C VAL A 275 13.52 -39.42 29.84
N ASP A 276 14.72 -39.85 30.22
CA ASP A 276 15.69 -40.39 29.26
C ASP A 276 15.22 -41.74 28.71
N ALA A 277 14.95 -41.81 27.41
CA ALA A 277 14.50 -43.04 26.74
C ALA A 277 15.65 -44.02 26.40
N GLN A 278 16.91 -43.58 26.48
CA GLN A 278 18.09 -44.38 26.14
C GLN A 278 18.78 -44.95 27.39
N GLY A 279 18.81 -44.19 28.49
CA GLY A 279 19.27 -44.63 29.82
C GLY A 279 18.22 -45.39 30.64
N CYS A 280 18.49 -45.65 31.92
CA CYS A 280 17.59 -46.35 32.87
C CYS A 280 16.27 -45.63 33.21
N CYS A 281 15.77 -44.76 32.31
CA CYS A 281 14.57 -43.95 32.47
C CYS A 281 14.58 -43.18 33.79
N GLU A 282 15.65 -42.42 34.01
CA GLU A 282 15.78 -41.49 35.12
C GLU A 282 15.29 -40.09 34.72
N TRP A 283 14.84 -39.33 35.72
CA TRP A 283 14.48 -37.94 35.55
C TRP A 283 15.75 -37.11 35.35
N LYS A 284 15.89 -36.45 34.20
CA LYS A 284 17.01 -35.55 33.91
C LYS A 284 16.51 -34.13 33.69
N HIS A 285 17.19 -33.17 34.29
CA HIS A 285 16.86 -31.76 34.10
C HIS A 285 17.23 -31.30 32.68
N TRP A 286 16.37 -30.53 32.01
CA TRP A 286 16.60 -30.08 30.62
C TRP A 286 17.89 -29.26 30.44
N LYS A 287 18.36 -28.57 31.49
CA LYS A 287 19.62 -27.80 31.47
C LYS A 287 20.82 -28.65 31.03
N THR A 288 20.82 -29.96 31.34
CA THR A 288 21.89 -30.89 30.93
C THR A 288 21.92 -31.15 29.41
N LEU A 289 20.83 -30.89 28.71
CA LEU A 289 20.69 -31.07 27.26
C LEU A 289 20.85 -29.75 26.49
N VAL A 290 20.98 -28.61 27.17
CA VAL A 290 21.20 -27.32 26.53
C VAL A 290 22.67 -27.24 26.11
N THR A 291 22.91 -26.99 24.83
CA THR A 291 24.24 -26.74 24.30
C THR A 291 24.64 -25.28 24.55
N ASP A 292 25.91 -25.06 24.88
CA ASP A 292 26.46 -23.71 24.99
C ASP A 292 26.59 -23.09 23.61
N PHE A 293 26.19 -21.82 23.51
CA PHE A 293 26.21 -21.05 22.28
C PHE A 293 27.24 -19.95 22.39
N VAL A 294 28.19 -19.95 21.46
CA VAL A 294 29.19 -18.90 21.31
C VAL A 294 28.82 -18.08 20.07
N TYR A 295 28.56 -16.79 20.27
CA TYR A 295 28.32 -15.87 19.18
C TYR A 295 29.66 -15.56 18.49
N ASN A 296 29.74 -15.79 17.18
CA ASN A 296 30.96 -15.53 16.41
C ASN A 296 30.68 -14.43 15.36
N PRO A 297 31.12 -13.18 15.59
CA PRO A 297 30.88 -12.07 14.68
C PRO A 297 31.54 -12.27 13.31
N SER A 298 32.69 -12.95 13.29
CA SER A 298 33.62 -13.09 12.16
C SER A 298 33.09 -13.96 11.01
N ASN A 299 32.04 -14.76 11.26
CA ASN A 299 31.45 -15.66 10.26
C ASN A 299 30.38 -14.98 9.38
N GLY A 300 30.11 -13.69 9.56
CA GLY A 300 29.03 -13.00 8.83
C GLY A 300 27.65 -13.55 9.13
N THR A 301 27.47 -14.21 10.29
CA THR A 301 26.16 -14.70 10.73
C THR A 301 25.24 -13.53 11.02
N GLU A 302 24.24 -13.35 10.17
CA GLU A 302 23.27 -12.29 10.32
C GLU A 302 22.48 -12.43 11.63
N TYR A 303 22.30 -11.30 12.31
CA TYR A 303 21.56 -11.19 13.56
C TYR A 303 20.19 -11.90 13.54
N ILE A 304 19.45 -11.79 12.43
CA ILE A 304 18.10 -12.36 12.27
C ILE A 304 18.12 -13.91 12.28
N SER A 305 19.25 -14.52 11.91
CA SER A 305 19.42 -15.97 11.84
C SER A 305 19.91 -16.61 13.15
N VAL A 306 20.26 -15.78 14.15
CA VAL A 306 20.82 -16.23 15.42
C VAL A 306 19.72 -16.84 16.29
N LEU A 307 19.84 -18.14 16.57
CA LEU A 307 18.99 -18.84 17.51
C LEU A 307 19.83 -19.35 18.68
N VAL A 308 19.68 -18.73 19.84
CA VAL A 308 20.34 -19.18 21.07
C VAL A 308 19.55 -20.38 21.64
N PRO A 309 20.18 -21.55 21.84
CA PRO A 309 19.57 -22.69 22.51
C PRO A 309 19.20 -22.33 23.96
N ASN A 310 17.95 -22.61 24.33
CA ASN A 310 17.45 -22.44 25.70
C ASN A 310 16.67 -23.70 26.13
N ILE A 311 16.28 -23.75 27.40
CA ILE A 311 15.55 -24.89 27.99
C ILE A 311 14.23 -25.14 27.23
N ASP A 312 13.48 -24.08 26.95
CA ASP A 312 12.21 -24.15 26.23
C ASP A 312 12.33 -24.71 24.80
N ASN A 313 13.42 -24.36 24.11
CA ASN A 313 13.72 -24.78 22.76
C ASN A 313 14.01 -26.28 22.72
N VAL A 314 14.89 -26.75 23.61
CA VAL A 314 15.23 -28.18 23.71
C VAL A 314 14.00 -29.00 24.09
N ARG A 315 13.21 -28.52 25.06
CA ARG A 315 11.99 -29.17 25.53
C ARG A 315 10.95 -29.34 24.42
N THR A 316 10.65 -28.25 23.71
CA THR A 316 9.64 -28.28 22.65
C THR A 316 10.13 -29.08 21.44
N ASP A 317 11.41 -28.97 21.08
CA ASP A 317 12.02 -29.79 20.02
C ASP A 317 11.91 -31.28 20.34
N PHE A 318 12.16 -31.68 21.58
CA PHE A 318 11.98 -33.06 22.04
C PHE A 318 10.53 -33.55 21.91
N LEU A 319 9.55 -32.73 22.32
CA LEU A 319 8.12 -33.07 22.23
C LEU A 319 7.67 -33.20 20.77
N VAL A 320 8.06 -32.25 19.92
CA VAL A 320 7.80 -32.27 18.47
C VAL A 320 8.43 -33.52 17.86
N HIS A 321 9.70 -33.80 18.15
CA HIS A 321 10.41 -34.96 17.62
C HIS A 321 9.74 -36.29 18.02
N THR A 322 9.30 -36.40 19.28
CA THR A 322 8.67 -37.61 19.83
C THR A 322 7.38 -37.98 19.10
N ILE A 323 6.60 -36.99 18.68
CA ILE A 323 5.36 -37.21 17.93
C ILE A 323 5.62 -37.29 16.41
N ALA A 324 6.43 -36.40 15.87
CA ALA A 324 6.71 -36.30 14.44
C ALA A 324 7.42 -37.57 13.90
N LYS A 325 8.30 -38.21 14.69
CA LYS A 325 8.95 -39.48 14.30
C LYS A 325 7.96 -40.62 14.05
N GLN A 326 6.75 -40.53 14.61
CA GLN A 326 5.66 -41.49 14.41
C GLN A 326 4.80 -41.16 13.18
N GLY A 327 5.07 -40.04 12.49
CA GLY A 327 4.29 -39.56 11.34
C GLY A 327 3.03 -38.78 11.73
N HIS A 328 2.83 -38.44 13.01
CA HIS A 328 1.65 -37.72 13.49
C HIS A 328 1.84 -36.19 13.45
N PRO A 329 0.82 -35.41 13.01
CA PRO A 329 0.92 -33.96 12.98
C PRO A 329 1.04 -33.31 14.36
N VAL A 330 1.80 -32.22 14.44
CA VAL A 330 2.01 -31.42 15.66
C VAL A 330 1.58 -29.97 15.44
N LEU A 331 0.93 -29.37 16.44
CA LEU A 331 0.51 -27.97 16.46
C LEU A 331 1.12 -27.26 17.67
N LEU A 332 1.86 -26.18 17.44
CA LEU A 332 2.35 -25.30 18.50
C LEU A 332 1.39 -24.15 18.74
N LEU A 333 0.96 -23.98 19.99
CA LEU A 333 0.11 -22.89 20.47
C LEU A 333 0.98 -21.90 21.26
N GLY A 334 0.69 -20.60 21.24
CA GLY A 334 1.38 -19.65 22.13
C GLY A 334 1.17 -18.19 21.76
N GLU A 335 1.57 -17.26 22.60
CA GLU A 335 1.50 -15.82 22.30
C GLU A 335 2.35 -15.44 21.07
N PRO A 336 2.05 -14.35 20.34
CA PRO A 336 2.94 -13.84 19.29
C PRO A 336 4.35 -13.58 19.84
N GLY A 337 5.37 -13.94 19.07
CA GLY A 337 6.77 -13.73 19.48
C GLY A 337 7.35 -14.80 20.42
N THR A 338 6.61 -15.87 20.74
CA THR A 338 7.11 -17.05 21.52
C THR A 338 7.98 -18.01 20.71
N ALA A 339 8.65 -17.54 19.65
CA ALA A 339 9.55 -18.32 18.78
C ALA A 339 8.97 -19.55 18.05
N LYS A 340 7.67 -19.87 18.14
CA LYS A 340 7.03 -21.06 17.51
C LYS A 340 7.51 -21.40 16.09
N THR A 341 7.40 -20.46 15.15
CA THR A 341 7.80 -20.66 13.76
C THR A 341 9.30 -20.91 13.62
N VAL A 342 10.10 -20.20 14.42
CA VAL A 342 11.57 -20.37 14.44
C VAL A 342 11.93 -21.75 14.95
N MET A 343 11.23 -22.25 15.97
CA MET A 343 11.45 -23.57 16.55
C MET A 343 11.08 -24.69 15.56
N LEU A 344 9.96 -24.57 14.85
CA LEU A 344 9.59 -25.53 13.81
C LEU A 344 10.61 -25.55 12.65
N LYS A 345 11.08 -24.36 12.21
CA LYS A 345 12.12 -24.25 11.18
C LYS A 345 13.46 -24.82 11.64
N ALA A 346 13.85 -24.58 12.89
CA ALA A 346 15.06 -25.14 13.49
C ALA A 346 14.99 -26.67 13.55
N TYR A 347 13.84 -27.22 13.91
CA TYR A 347 13.60 -28.67 13.89
C TYR A 347 13.74 -29.25 12.47
N THR A 348 13.15 -28.61 11.45
CA THR A 348 13.25 -29.09 10.07
C THR A 348 14.64 -28.93 9.46
N THR A 349 15.45 -27.98 9.94
CA THR A 349 16.84 -27.78 9.48
C THR A 349 17.74 -28.97 9.85
N LYS A 350 17.38 -29.75 10.88
CA LYS A 350 18.08 -30.98 11.26
C LYS A 350 17.87 -32.13 10.27
N PHE A 351 16.93 -31.99 9.34
CA PHE A 351 16.66 -33.03 8.36
C PHE A 351 17.74 -33.06 7.27
N ASN A 352 18.05 -34.27 6.78
CA ASN A 352 18.90 -34.41 5.61
C ASN A 352 18.09 -34.03 4.35
N SER A 353 18.52 -32.97 3.66
CA SER A 353 17.89 -32.43 2.44
C SER A 353 17.75 -33.43 1.30
N ASP A 354 18.59 -34.47 1.26
CA ASP A 354 18.51 -35.50 0.24
C ASP A 354 17.29 -36.40 0.43
N ASN A 355 16.88 -36.64 1.69
CA ASN A 355 15.81 -37.56 2.04
C ASN A 355 14.52 -36.85 2.44
N HIS A 356 14.59 -35.61 2.93
CA HIS A 356 13.46 -34.92 3.52
C HIS A 356 13.51 -33.42 3.24
N ILE A 357 12.46 -32.92 2.58
CA ILE A 357 12.29 -31.52 2.23
C ILE A 357 11.28 -30.88 3.20
N SER A 358 11.49 -29.62 3.57
CA SER A 358 10.52 -28.84 4.34
C SER A 358 10.06 -27.61 3.56
N LYS A 359 8.75 -27.32 3.57
CA LYS A 359 8.17 -26.09 3.01
C LYS A 359 7.20 -25.45 4.01
N THR A 360 7.11 -24.13 4.01
CA THR A 360 6.23 -23.37 4.92
C THR A 360 5.12 -22.69 4.11
N VAL A 361 3.89 -22.76 4.62
CA VAL A 361 2.70 -22.08 4.08
C VAL A 361 2.13 -21.21 5.19
N ASN A 362 2.01 -19.90 4.95
CA ASN A 362 1.42 -18.97 5.90
C ASN A 362 -0.04 -18.73 5.56
N PHE A 363 -0.90 -18.74 6.57
CA PHE A 363 -2.31 -18.42 6.38
C PHE A 363 -2.58 -16.96 6.71
N SER A 364 -3.47 -16.35 5.93
CA SER A 364 -4.04 -15.03 6.17
C SER A 364 -5.56 -15.12 6.21
N SER A 365 -6.23 -14.01 6.57
CA SER A 365 -7.70 -13.96 6.50
C SER A 365 -8.26 -14.17 5.09
N ALA A 366 -7.48 -13.86 4.05
CA ALA A 366 -7.92 -13.96 2.65
C ALA A 366 -7.52 -15.29 1.98
N THR A 367 -6.78 -16.15 2.68
CA THR A 367 -6.30 -17.42 2.12
C THR A 367 -7.49 -18.34 1.83
N THR A 368 -7.72 -18.61 0.55
CA THR A 368 -8.82 -19.44 0.07
C THR A 368 -8.44 -20.91 -0.06
N PRO A 369 -9.42 -21.84 -0.11
CA PRO A 369 -9.15 -23.26 -0.38
C PRO A 369 -8.37 -23.49 -1.69
N LEU A 370 -8.66 -22.70 -2.73
CA LEU A 370 -7.95 -22.76 -4.00
C LEU A 370 -6.48 -22.36 -3.86
N HIS A 371 -6.20 -21.31 -3.07
CA HIS A 371 -4.82 -20.89 -2.81
C HIS A 371 -4.03 -21.99 -2.11
N PHE A 372 -4.62 -22.62 -1.09
CA PHE A 372 -4.02 -23.74 -0.39
C PHE A 372 -3.73 -24.92 -1.34
N GLN A 373 -4.73 -25.34 -2.11
CA GLN A 373 -4.59 -26.44 -3.08
C GLN A 373 -3.47 -26.18 -4.09
N LYS A 374 -3.47 -25.01 -4.76
CA LYS A 374 -2.43 -24.63 -5.73
C LYS A 374 -1.04 -24.57 -5.09
N THR A 375 -0.95 -24.18 -3.82
CA THR A 375 0.32 -24.15 -3.09
C THR A 375 0.83 -25.57 -2.84
N ILE A 376 -0.03 -26.49 -2.41
CA ILE A 376 0.35 -27.90 -2.23
C ILE A 376 0.76 -28.54 -3.56
N GLU A 377 -0.03 -28.34 -4.62
CA GLU A 377 0.26 -28.83 -5.97
C GLU A 377 1.60 -28.31 -6.51
N SER A 378 2.03 -27.11 -6.10
CA SER A 378 3.33 -26.55 -6.48
C SER A 378 4.53 -27.26 -5.84
N TYR A 379 4.32 -27.94 -4.70
CA TYR A 379 5.37 -28.65 -3.95
C TYR A 379 5.47 -30.13 -4.28
N VAL A 380 4.49 -30.68 -5.00
CA VAL A 380 4.41 -32.11 -5.32
C VAL A 380 4.45 -32.35 -6.82
N GLU A 381 4.94 -33.52 -7.19
CA GLU A 381 5.01 -33.99 -8.57
C GLU A 381 4.10 -35.21 -8.75
N LYS A 382 3.64 -35.40 -9.99
CA LYS A 382 2.85 -36.57 -10.35
C LYS A 382 3.77 -37.78 -10.45
N ARG A 383 3.52 -38.82 -9.65
CA ARG A 383 4.28 -40.08 -9.70
C ARG A 383 3.64 -41.09 -10.66
N ALA A 384 2.53 -41.70 -10.24
CA ALA A 384 1.83 -42.72 -11.01
C ALA A 384 0.31 -42.58 -10.83
N GLY A 385 -0.45 -42.66 -11.92
CA GLY A 385 -1.90 -42.46 -11.90
C GLY A 385 -2.28 -41.13 -11.26
N ASN A 386 -3.08 -41.20 -10.18
CA ASN A 386 -3.53 -40.03 -9.41
C ASN A 386 -2.75 -39.85 -8.10
N ILE A 387 -1.55 -40.44 -7.99
CA ILE A 387 -0.68 -40.32 -6.82
C ILE A 387 0.33 -39.20 -7.05
N TYR A 388 0.33 -38.24 -6.13
CA TYR A 388 1.20 -37.08 -6.08
C TYR A 388 2.05 -37.15 -4.82
N GLY A 389 3.28 -36.66 -4.91
CA GLY A 389 4.18 -36.58 -3.76
C GLY A 389 5.47 -35.87 -4.15
N PRO A 390 6.40 -35.70 -3.22
CA PRO A 390 7.74 -35.21 -3.56
C PRO A 390 8.46 -36.19 -4.51
N ALA A 391 9.61 -35.76 -5.05
CA ALA A 391 10.48 -36.60 -5.87
C ALA A 391 10.68 -37.99 -5.25
N ALA A 392 10.80 -39.02 -6.09
CA ALA A 392 10.83 -40.41 -5.65
C ALA A 392 11.90 -40.65 -4.57
N GLY A 393 11.52 -41.31 -3.47
CA GLY A 393 12.40 -41.59 -2.32
C GLY A 393 12.47 -40.48 -1.26
N LYS A 394 11.96 -39.27 -1.54
CA LYS A 394 11.94 -38.16 -0.58
C LYS A 394 10.64 -38.09 0.22
N LYS A 395 10.70 -37.50 1.42
CA LYS A 395 9.54 -37.09 2.23
C LYS A 395 9.41 -35.57 2.21
N LEU A 396 8.20 -35.06 2.41
CA LEU A 396 7.92 -33.63 2.48
C LEU A 396 7.24 -33.28 3.81
N THR A 397 7.82 -32.38 4.60
CA THR A 397 7.14 -31.76 5.75
C THR A 397 6.61 -30.39 5.37
N ILE A 398 5.32 -30.16 5.62
CA ILE A 398 4.66 -28.89 5.38
C ILE A 398 4.38 -28.23 6.73
N ILE A 399 4.93 -27.03 6.93
CA ILE A 399 4.66 -26.19 8.09
C ILE A 399 3.51 -25.24 7.75
N LEU A 400 2.40 -25.34 8.48
CA LEU A 400 1.25 -24.43 8.39
C LEU A 400 1.37 -23.36 9.47
N ASP A 401 1.74 -22.15 9.11
CA ASP A 401 1.83 -21.04 10.06
C ASP A 401 0.52 -20.25 10.11
N ASP A 402 0.16 -19.78 11.31
CA ASP A 402 -1.06 -19.03 11.60
C ASP A 402 -2.36 -19.70 11.10
N ILE A 403 -2.50 -21.02 11.30
CA ILE A 403 -3.64 -21.83 10.81
C ILE A 403 -5.03 -21.33 11.29
N ASN A 404 -5.09 -20.49 12.33
CA ASN A 404 -6.31 -19.92 12.85
C ASN A 404 -6.74 -18.60 12.17
N MET A 405 -5.91 -18.00 11.32
CA MET A 405 -6.20 -16.73 10.66
C MET A 405 -7.27 -16.73 9.57
N PRO A 406 -7.54 -17.83 8.81
CA PRO A 406 -8.55 -17.81 7.76
C PRO A 406 -9.91 -17.30 8.23
N LEU A 407 -10.59 -16.56 7.35
CA LEU A 407 -11.86 -15.91 7.67
C LEU A 407 -12.96 -16.95 7.95
N ILE A 408 -13.71 -16.68 9.02
CA ILE A 408 -14.93 -17.40 9.34
C ILE A 408 -16.06 -16.83 8.48
N ASN A 409 -16.80 -17.69 7.79
CA ASN A 409 -17.97 -17.27 7.01
C ASN A 409 -19.12 -16.82 7.94
N SER A 410 -20.21 -16.29 7.37
CA SER A 410 -21.37 -15.83 8.14
C SER A 410 -22.06 -16.92 8.98
N TRP A 411 -21.78 -18.20 8.70
CA TRP A 411 -22.34 -19.36 9.36
C TRP A 411 -21.44 -19.93 10.46
N GLY A 412 -20.26 -19.34 10.70
CA GLY A 412 -19.33 -19.82 11.71
C GLY A 412 -18.30 -20.86 11.23
N ASP A 413 -18.27 -21.19 9.93
CA ASP A 413 -17.33 -22.18 9.38
C ASP A 413 -16.06 -21.53 8.81
N GLN A 414 -14.94 -22.22 9.01
CA GLN A 414 -13.65 -21.90 8.38
C GLN A 414 -13.41 -22.79 7.16
N VAL A 415 -13.86 -22.33 5.99
CA VAL A 415 -13.82 -23.07 4.70
C VAL A 415 -12.40 -23.54 4.35
N THR A 416 -11.39 -22.70 4.55
CA THR A 416 -9.98 -23.03 4.26
C THR A 416 -9.45 -24.15 5.16
N ASN A 417 -9.89 -24.22 6.42
CA ASN A 417 -9.48 -25.28 7.33
C ASN A 417 -10.18 -26.62 7.03
N GLU A 418 -11.30 -26.62 6.30
CA GLU A 418 -11.97 -27.83 5.82
C GLU A 418 -11.19 -28.54 4.69
N ILE A 419 -10.53 -27.80 3.79
CA ILE A 419 -9.63 -28.41 2.80
C ILE A 419 -8.35 -28.94 3.47
N VAL A 420 -7.80 -28.24 4.47
CA VAL A 420 -6.65 -28.72 5.25
C VAL A 420 -7.00 -30.02 5.96
N ARG A 421 -8.17 -30.06 6.63
CA ARG A 421 -8.67 -31.28 7.27
C ARG A 421 -8.79 -32.42 6.25
N GLN A 422 -9.42 -32.17 5.11
CA GLN A 422 -9.57 -33.19 4.06
C GLN A 422 -8.20 -33.72 3.62
N THR A 423 -7.23 -32.84 3.44
CA THR A 423 -5.88 -33.19 3.01
C THR A 423 -5.18 -34.08 4.04
N ILE A 424 -5.28 -33.76 5.33
CA ILE A 424 -4.66 -34.54 6.42
C ILE A 424 -5.38 -35.88 6.64
N GLU A 425 -6.72 -35.88 6.63
CA GLU A 425 -7.54 -37.05 6.97
C GLU A 425 -7.64 -38.06 5.82
N MET A 426 -7.80 -37.57 4.59
CA MET A 426 -7.96 -38.41 3.40
C MET A 426 -6.66 -38.60 2.62
N ALA A 427 -5.56 -37.97 3.04
CA ALA A 427 -4.29 -37.94 2.33
C ALA A 427 -4.46 -37.50 0.87
N GLY A 428 -5.18 -36.40 0.64
CA GLY A 428 -5.50 -35.91 -0.69
C GLY A 428 -6.74 -35.01 -0.79
N PHE A 429 -7.03 -34.54 -1.99
CA PHE A 429 -8.20 -33.71 -2.31
C PHE A 429 -8.69 -33.95 -3.74
N TYR A 430 -9.88 -33.45 -4.08
CA TYR A 430 -10.43 -33.58 -5.43
C TYR A 430 -9.79 -32.59 -6.40
N CYS A 431 -9.55 -33.02 -7.64
CA CYS A 431 -9.07 -32.15 -8.70
C CYS A 431 -10.19 -31.21 -9.15
N LEU A 432 -9.90 -29.90 -9.17
CA LEU A 432 -10.86 -28.88 -9.64
C LEU A 432 -10.90 -28.81 -11.19
N GLU A 433 -9.79 -29.14 -11.85
CA GLU A 433 -9.70 -29.16 -13.32
C GLU A 433 -10.30 -30.44 -13.92
N ARG A 434 -10.23 -31.55 -13.19
CA ARG A 434 -10.77 -32.86 -13.59
C ARG A 434 -11.81 -33.33 -12.56
N PRO A 435 -13.07 -32.84 -12.66
CA PRO A 435 -14.13 -33.16 -11.72
C PRO A 435 -14.32 -34.68 -11.55
N GLY A 436 -14.39 -35.14 -10.29
CA GLY A 436 -14.60 -36.55 -9.94
C GLY A 436 -13.32 -37.39 -9.79
N GLU A 437 -12.14 -36.83 -10.08
CA GLU A 437 -10.86 -37.47 -9.76
C GLU A 437 -10.32 -37.02 -8.40
N PHE A 438 -9.98 -38.00 -7.55
CA PHE A 438 -9.32 -37.75 -6.26
C PHE A 438 -7.80 -37.86 -6.43
N LEU A 439 -7.07 -36.81 -6.05
CA LEU A 439 -5.62 -36.74 -6.05
C LEU A 439 -5.11 -37.24 -4.70
N LYS A 440 -4.36 -38.34 -4.70
CA LYS A 440 -3.80 -38.94 -3.48
C LYS A 440 -2.40 -38.41 -3.22
N LEU A 441 -2.19 -37.80 -2.07
CA LEU A 441 -0.90 -37.31 -1.60
C LEU A 441 -0.19 -38.41 -0.80
N ALA A 442 1.06 -38.71 -1.17
CA ALA A 442 1.91 -39.67 -0.50
C ALA A 442 3.18 -39.02 0.05
N ASP A 443 3.70 -39.55 1.16
CA ASP A 443 4.96 -39.14 1.80
C ASP A 443 4.99 -37.68 2.30
N ILE A 444 3.83 -37.17 2.74
CA ILE A 444 3.68 -35.82 3.30
C ILE A 444 3.43 -35.88 4.81
N HIS A 445 4.12 -35.01 5.55
CA HIS A 445 3.96 -34.79 6.98
C HIS A 445 3.57 -33.34 7.26
N TYR A 446 2.87 -33.07 8.36
CA TYR A 446 2.34 -31.74 8.67
C TYR A 446 2.78 -31.29 10.06
N LEU A 447 3.32 -30.07 10.13
CA LEU A 447 3.56 -29.33 11.36
C LEU A 447 2.75 -28.04 11.27
N ALA A 448 2.30 -27.50 12.39
CA ALA A 448 1.52 -26.28 12.40
C ALA A 448 1.86 -25.39 13.60
N ALA A 449 1.63 -24.10 13.46
CA ALA A 449 1.69 -23.13 14.53
C ALA A 449 0.47 -22.21 14.49
N MET A 450 -0.01 -21.79 15.66
CA MET A 450 -1.03 -20.76 15.77
C MET A 450 -0.85 -19.92 17.04
N CYS A 451 -1.40 -18.72 17.00
CA CYS A 451 -1.57 -17.93 18.20
C CYS A 451 -2.69 -18.48 19.10
N GLN A 452 -2.60 -18.22 20.40
CA GLN A 452 -3.69 -18.57 21.33
C GLN A 452 -5.03 -17.96 20.88
N PRO A 453 -6.14 -18.72 20.91
CA PRO A 453 -7.47 -18.21 20.56
C PRO A 453 -7.98 -17.22 21.61
N GLY A 454 -8.75 -16.23 21.18
CA GLY A 454 -9.23 -15.12 22.03
C GLY A 454 -8.70 -13.76 21.58
N GLY A 455 -9.18 -12.67 22.22
CA GLY A 455 -8.72 -11.31 21.91
C GLY A 455 -8.95 -10.85 20.46
N GLY A 456 -9.96 -11.42 19.78
CA GLY A 456 -10.24 -11.17 18.35
C GLY A 456 -9.61 -12.17 17.39
N ARG A 457 -8.84 -13.16 17.88
CA ARG A 457 -8.33 -14.28 17.08
C ARG A 457 -9.28 -15.47 17.11
N ASN A 458 -9.44 -16.09 15.95
CA ASN A 458 -10.31 -17.23 15.77
C ASN A 458 -9.71 -18.50 16.38
N GLU A 459 -10.56 -19.48 16.67
CA GLU A 459 -10.19 -20.84 17.02
C GLU A 459 -10.35 -21.75 15.79
N ILE A 460 -9.53 -22.81 15.67
CA ILE A 460 -9.67 -23.79 14.58
C ILE A 460 -10.82 -24.77 14.84
N PRO A 461 -11.43 -25.39 13.81
CA PRO A 461 -12.55 -26.31 14.01
C PRO A 461 -12.14 -27.56 14.80
N GLU A 462 -13.01 -28.04 15.71
CA GLU A 462 -12.71 -29.23 16.54
C GLU A 462 -12.37 -30.49 15.72
N ARG A 463 -12.99 -30.61 14.54
CA ARG A 463 -12.73 -31.70 13.59
C ARG A 463 -11.31 -31.68 13.05
N LEU A 464 -10.69 -30.51 12.96
CA LEU A 464 -9.30 -30.35 12.57
C LEU A 464 -8.38 -30.59 13.78
N LYS A 465 -8.75 -30.04 14.97
CA LYS A 465 -7.97 -30.21 16.22
C LYS A 465 -7.60 -31.66 16.51
N ARG A 466 -8.53 -32.61 16.31
CA ARG A 466 -8.32 -34.04 16.62
C ARG A 466 -7.12 -34.67 15.91
N HIS A 467 -6.67 -34.11 14.78
CA HIS A 467 -5.56 -34.66 14.00
C HIS A 467 -4.19 -34.25 14.55
N PHE A 468 -4.11 -33.14 15.28
CA PHE A 468 -2.87 -32.60 15.82
C PHE A 468 -2.63 -33.07 17.27
N ALA A 469 -1.37 -33.31 17.63
CA ALA A 469 -0.92 -33.21 19.01
C ALA A 469 -0.54 -31.75 19.27
N ILE A 470 -1.06 -31.15 20.34
CA ILE A 470 -1.02 -29.70 20.54
C ILE A 470 -0.16 -29.39 21.77
N PHE A 471 0.78 -28.46 21.65
CA PHE A 471 1.65 -28.02 22.74
C PHE A 471 1.69 -26.49 22.87
N ASN A 472 1.41 -25.97 24.07
CA ASN A 472 1.50 -24.55 24.39
C ASN A 472 2.94 -24.14 24.72
N CYS A 473 3.53 -23.35 23.84
CA CYS A 473 4.78 -22.62 23.99
C CYS A 473 4.51 -21.37 24.84
N THR A 474 4.92 -21.44 26.11
CA THR A 474 4.88 -20.31 27.04
C THR A 474 5.97 -19.29 26.68
N LEU A 475 5.86 -18.06 27.21
CA LEU A 475 6.98 -17.14 27.14
C LEU A 475 8.19 -17.74 27.88
N PRO A 476 9.43 -17.55 27.35
CA PRO A 476 10.63 -17.92 28.06
C PRO A 476 10.71 -17.21 29.42
N THR A 477 11.37 -17.86 30.38
CA THR A 477 11.62 -17.26 31.70
C THR A 477 12.53 -16.04 31.59
N ASP A 478 12.45 -15.13 32.55
CA ASP A 478 13.31 -13.94 32.62
C ASP A 478 14.81 -14.29 32.53
N ALA A 479 15.24 -15.34 33.24
CA ALA A 479 16.61 -15.84 33.17
C ALA A 479 16.99 -16.35 31.77
N SER A 480 16.05 -16.96 31.05
CA SER A 480 16.27 -17.40 29.67
C SER A 480 16.39 -16.23 28.71
N ILE A 481 15.58 -15.17 28.89
CA ILE A 481 15.67 -13.94 28.10
C ILE A 481 17.02 -13.26 28.33
N ASP A 482 17.43 -13.12 29.59
CA ASP A 482 18.73 -12.53 29.96
C ASP A 482 19.90 -13.35 29.39
N LYS A 483 19.82 -14.69 29.39
CA LYS A 483 20.83 -15.55 28.75
C LYS A 483 20.89 -15.34 27.23
N ILE A 484 19.73 -15.28 26.56
CA ILE A 484 19.68 -15.12 25.08
C ILE A 484 20.37 -13.83 24.65
N PHE A 485 19.99 -12.70 25.25
CA PHE A 485 20.55 -11.41 24.88
C PHE A 485 21.95 -11.19 25.46
N GLY A 486 22.24 -11.77 26.63
CA GLY A 486 23.58 -11.79 27.23
C GLY A 486 24.62 -12.42 26.29
N CYS A 487 24.38 -13.64 25.78
CA CYS A 487 25.30 -14.29 24.84
C CYS A 487 25.54 -13.47 23.56
N ILE A 488 24.52 -12.74 23.09
CA ILE A 488 24.64 -11.89 21.90
C ILE A 488 25.50 -10.66 22.22
N VAL A 489 25.27 -10.03 23.38
CA VAL A 489 26.03 -8.85 23.83
C VAL A 489 27.49 -9.21 24.11
N GLU A 490 27.76 -10.33 24.78
CA GLU A 490 29.13 -10.81 25.04
C GLU A 490 29.94 -11.02 23.76
N GLY A 491 29.30 -11.55 22.72
CA GLY A 491 29.97 -11.75 21.44
C GLY A 491 30.12 -10.47 20.61
N ALA A 492 29.10 -9.60 20.61
CA ALA A 492 29.12 -8.35 19.85
C ALA A 492 30.06 -7.30 20.47
N PHE A 493 30.02 -7.14 21.79
CA PHE A 493 30.93 -6.29 22.57
C PHE A 493 32.07 -7.15 23.12
N SER A 494 32.84 -7.75 22.23
CA SER A 494 34.01 -8.56 22.58
C SER A 494 35.32 -7.78 22.44
N GLU A 495 36.36 -8.26 23.10
CA GLU A 495 37.72 -7.71 22.95
C GLU A 495 38.24 -7.86 21.51
N GLU A 496 37.85 -8.94 20.82
CA GLU A 496 38.19 -9.20 19.41
C GLU A 496 37.65 -8.11 18.47
N GLN A 497 36.57 -7.43 18.87
CA GLN A 497 36.01 -6.29 18.12
C GLN A 497 36.66 -4.95 18.52
N GLY A 498 37.46 -4.89 19.59
CA GLY A 498 38.19 -3.67 20.01
C GLY A 498 37.45 -2.78 21.03
N PHE A 499 36.46 -3.31 21.75
CA PHE A 499 35.77 -2.56 22.83
C PHE A 499 36.50 -2.65 24.18
N SER A 500 36.49 -1.55 24.95
CA SER A 500 37.10 -1.48 26.28
C SER A 500 36.32 -2.30 27.34
N GLU A 501 37.01 -2.77 28.38
CA GLU A 501 36.41 -3.59 29.44
C GLU A 501 35.24 -2.90 30.17
N GLU A 502 35.32 -1.58 30.35
CA GLU A 502 34.27 -0.77 30.96
C GLU A 502 32.96 -0.82 30.17
N ILE A 503 33.05 -0.65 28.84
CA ILE A 503 31.90 -0.68 27.92
C ILE A 503 31.29 -2.09 27.90
N ARG A 504 32.12 -3.13 27.91
CA ARG A 504 31.67 -4.53 27.94
C ARG A 504 30.87 -4.83 29.20
N ASN A 505 31.37 -4.43 30.36
CA ASN A 505 30.69 -4.60 31.63
C ASN A 505 29.37 -3.81 31.70
N LEU A 506 29.36 -2.59 31.16
CA LEU A 506 28.15 -1.77 31.07
C LEU A 506 27.09 -2.41 30.17
N ALA A 507 27.46 -2.86 28.97
CA ALA A 507 26.55 -3.50 28.03
C ALA A 507 25.86 -4.74 28.62
N LEU A 508 26.57 -5.55 29.41
CA LEU A 508 26.00 -6.71 30.10
C LEU A 508 25.00 -6.31 31.20
N LYS A 509 25.29 -5.25 31.96
CA LYS A 509 24.36 -4.71 32.96
C LYS A 509 23.08 -4.15 32.32
N MET A 510 23.14 -3.70 31.07
CA MET A 510 21.98 -3.15 30.36
C MET A 510 20.97 -4.20 29.87
N VAL A 511 21.38 -5.48 29.74
CA VAL A 511 20.48 -6.59 29.37
C VAL A 511 19.27 -6.72 30.29
N PRO A 512 19.45 -6.92 31.62
CA PRO A 512 18.31 -7.01 32.54
C PRO A 512 17.53 -5.69 32.65
N VAL A 513 18.19 -4.53 32.52
CA VAL A 513 17.51 -3.21 32.54
C VAL A 513 16.54 -3.09 31.37
N THR A 514 16.98 -3.44 30.16
CA THR A 514 16.16 -3.42 28.95
C THR A 514 14.97 -4.38 29.07
N ARG A 515 15.19 -5.59 29.60
CA ARG A 515 14.12 -6.56 29.85
C ARG A 515 13.09 -6.02 30.86
N LYS A 516 13.54 -5.42 31.97
CA LYS A 516 12.64 -4.83 32.99
C LYS A 516 11.81 -3.68 32.42
N LEU A 517 12.42 -2.79 31.63
CA LEU A 517 11.71 -1.71 30.94
C LEU A 517 10.64 -2.25 29.99
N TRP A 518 10.98 -3.28 29.22
CA TRP A 518 10.05 -3.95 28.31
C TRP A 518 8.90 -4.65 29.06
N HIS A 519 9.19 -5.36 30.16
CA HIS A 519 8.17 -6.05 30.94
C HIS A 519 7.19 -5.05 31.57
N LEU A 520 7.70 -3.94 32.14
CA LEU A 520 6.86 -2.86 32.65
C LEU A 520 5.95 -2.32 31.54
N THR A 521 6.50 -1.97 30.38
CA THR A 521 5.74 -1.49 29.23
C THR A 521 4.67 -2.49 28.78
N LYS A 522 5.00 -3.78 28.67
CA LYS A 522 4.05 -4.84 28.30
C LYS A 522 2.88 -4.95 29.28
N SER A 523 3.16 -4.79 30.58
CA SER A 523 2.15 -4.93 31.64
C SER A 523 1.24 -3.71 31.79
N THR A 524 1.75 -2.50 31.54
CA THR A 524 1.01 -1.24 31.72
C THR A 524 0.33 -0.77 30.45
N MET A 525 1.04 -0.81 29.31
CA MET A 525 0.58 -0.28 28.03
C MET A 525 -0.18 -1.34 27.21
N LEU A 526 -1.39 -1.65 27.67
CA LEU A 526 -2.26 -2.67 27.05
C LEU A 526 -2.99 -2.16 25.79
N PRO A 527 -3.27 -3.04 24.81
CA PRO A 527 -3.99 -2.67 23.60
C PRO A 527 -5.46 -2.35 23.91
N THR A 528 -5.91 -1.17 23.47
CA THR A 528 -7.32 -0.76 23.53
C THR A 528 -7.87 -0.53 22.11
N PRO A 529 -9.19 -0.38 21.90
CA PRO A 529 -9.73 -0.05 20.58
C PRO A 529 -9.09 1.19 19.91
N ALA A 530 -8.69 2.19 20.70
CA ALA A 530 -7.98 3.38 20.24
C ALA A 530 -6.48 3.16 20.05
N LYS A 531 -5.87 2.33 20.90
CA LYS A 531 -4.42 1.99 20.91
C LYS A 531 -4.20 0.52 20.50
N PHE A 532 -4.82 0.10 19.39
CA PHE A 532 -4.87 -1.32 19.02
C PHE A 532 -3.51 -1.91 18.63
N HIS A 533 -2.55 -1.06 18.24
CA HIS A 533 -1.20 -1.43 17.85
C HIS A 533 -0.21 -1.51 19.03
N TYR A 534 -0.67 -1.29 20.28
CA TYR A 534 0.15 -1.41 21.49
C TYR A 534 0.32 -2.89 21.85
N VAL A 535 1.03 -3.60 20.99
CA VAL A 535 1.30 -5.03 21.12
C VAL A 535 2.81 -5.21 21.23
N PHE A 536 3.27 -5.48 22.45
CA PHE A 536 4.68 -5.67 22.77
C PHE A 536 4.99 -7.16 22.96
N ASN A 537 6.02 -7.65 22.28
CA ASN A 537 6.48 -9.04 22.27
C ASN A 537 8.04 -9.09 22.30
N LEU A 538 8.64 -10.27 22.11
CA LEU A 538 10.10 -10.41 22.17
C LEU A 538 10.83 -9.79 20.95
N ARG A 539 10.12 -9.47 19.86
CA ARG A 539 10.71 -8.83 18.67
C ARG A 539 11.21 -7.42 18.97
N GLU A 540 10.57 -6.70 19.89
CA GLU A 540 11.03 -5.37 20.30
C GLU A 540 12.41 -5.43 20.95
N LEU A 541 12.62 -6.34 21.90
CA LEU A 541 13.95 -6.56 22.50
C LEU A 541 14.99 -6.92 21.43
N SER A 542 14.62 -7.81 20.51
CA SER A 542 15.50 -8.17 19.39
C SER A 542 15.85 -6.97 18.50
N ARG A 543 14.90 -6.08 18.18
CA ARG A 543 15.15 -4.88 17.37
C ARG A 543 16.01 -3.82 18.06
N ILE A 544 15.90 -3.69 19.39
CA ILE A 544 16.74 -2.79 20.20
C ILE A 544 18.19 -3.27 20.11
N TRP A 545 18.43 -4.55 20.42
CA TRP A 545 19.78 -5.12 20.38
C TRP A 545 20.37 -5.15 18.97
N GLN A 546 19.55 -5.36 17.92
CA GLN A 546 20.00 -5.23 16.53
C GLN A 546 20.56 -3.84 16.22
N GLY A 547 19.91 -2.78 16.73
CA GLY A 547 20.36 -1.41 16.59
C GLY A 547 21.65 -1.15 17.36
N MET A 548 21.72 -1.62 18.61
CA MET A 548 22.92 -1.51 19.46
C MET A 548 24.16 -2.15 18.81
N THR A 549 24.02 -3.35 18.22
CA THR A 549 25.13 -4.08 17.58
C THR A 549 25.58 -3.50 16.23
N SER A 550 24.88 -2.49 15.69
CA SER A 550 25.18 -1.94 14.37
C SER A 550 26.23 -0.82 14.36
N THR A 551 26.73 -0.43 15.53
CA THR A 551 27.71 0.65 15.71
C THR A 551 29.15 0.13 15.74
N LEU A 552 30.10 0.98 15.35
CA LEU A 552 31.51 0.63 15.35
C LEU A 552 32.18 0.93 16.71
N PRO A 553 33.21 0.15 17.10
CA PRO A 553 34.01 0.41 18.30
C PRO A 553 34.68 1.80 18.32
N SER A 554 35.00 2.35 17.15
CA SER A 554 35.58 3.69 17.01
C SER A 554 34.64 4.83 17.42
N ILE A 555 33.35 4.56 17.60
CA ILE A 555 32.33 5.56 17.95
C ILE A 555 31.95 5.43 19.42
N ILE A 556 31.76 4.21 19.91
CA ILE A 556 31.49 3.97 21.33
C ILE A 556 32.82 3.98 22.07
N CYS A 557 33.36 5.18 22.31
CA CYS A 557 34.57 5.38 23.09
C CYS A 557 34.27 5.51 24.59
N ASP A 558 33.08 6.04 24.92
CA ASP A 558 32.70 6.42 26.29
C ASP A 558 31.39 5.74 26.72
N GLN A 559 31.21 5.58 28.04
CA GLN A 559 30.00 5.00 28.65
C GLN A 559 28.74 5.82 28.32
N ASP A 560 28.85 7.16 28.28
CA ASP A 560 27.74 8.06 27.98
C ASP A 560 27.21 7.90 26.56
N THR A 561 28.12 7.62 25.61
CA THR A 561 27.75 7.37 24.20
C THR A 561 26.97 6.05 24.08
N LEU A 562 27.36 5.01 24.83
CA LEU A 562 26.63 3.74 24.86
C LEU A 562 25.22 3.90 25.46
N ILE A 563 25.09 4.66 26.54
CA ILE A 563 23.80 4.93 27.18
C ILE A 563 22.91 5.76 26.26
N SER A 564 23.47 6.77 25.60
CA SER A 564 22.75 7.59 24.61
C SER A 564 22.23 6.76 23.44
N LEU A 565 23.05 5.83 22.93
CA LEU A 565 22.64 4.88 21.89
C LEU A 565 21.49 3.99 22.38
N TRP A 566 21.58 3.46 23.60
CA TRP A 566 20.52 2.63 24.17
C TRP A 566 19.21 3.39 24.38
N ARG A 567 19.27 4.62 24.89
CA ARG A 567 18.08 5.49 25.01
C ARG A 567 17.49 5.71 23.63
N HIS A 568 18.30 6.08 22.64
CA HIS A 568 17.87 6.25 21.26
C HIS A 568 17.13 5.01 20.74
N GLU A 569 17.72 3.83 20.85
CA GLU A 569 17.13 2.58 20.37
C GLU A 569 15.84 2.19 21.12
N CYS A 570 15.77 2.43 22.43
CA CYS A 570 14.55 2.23 23.21
C CYS A 570 13.41 3.14 22.73
N TYR A 571 13.71 4.43 22.46
CA TYR A 571 12.73 5.35 21.89
C TYR A 571 12.27 4.90 20.49
N ARG A 572 13.21 4.55 19.61
CA ARG A 572 12.90 4.19 18.22
C ARG A 572 12.06 2.92 18.07
N VAL A 573 12.21 1.96 18.99
CA VAL A 573 11.50 0.68 18.91
C VAL A 573 10.17 0.67 19.68
N ILE A 574 10.13 1.31 20.86
CA ILE A 574 8.99 1.28 21.78
C ILE A 574 8.20 2.59 21.69
N ALA A 575 8.85 3.71 22.02
CA ALA A 575 8.15 4.97 22.24
C ALA A 575 7.53 5.56 20.98
N ASP A 576 8.14 5.37 19.81
CA ASP A 576 7.63 5.86 18.52
C ASP A 576 6.24 5.31 18.13
N ARG A 577 5.75 4.28 18.84
CA ARG A 577 4.40 3.73 18.70
C ARG A 577 3.34 4.53 19.46
N PHE A 578 3.77 5.32 20.44
CA PHE A 578 2.87 6.04 21.33
C PHE A 578 2.16 7.17 20.60
N ILE A 579 0.92 7.41 21.01
CA ILE A 579 0.02 8.39 20.38
C ILE A 579 -0.09 9.63 21.25
N GLN A 580 -0.17 9.46 22.57
CA GLN A 580 -0.39 10.53 23.54
C GLN A 580 0.92 10.94 24.19
N GLN A 581 1.10 12.24 24.44
CA GLN A 581 2.28 12.78 25.12
C GLN A 581 2.49 12.19 26.52
N GLN A 582 1.41 11.92 27.25
CA GLN A 582 1.45 11.28 28.57
C GLN A 582 2.12 9.90 28.54
N ASP A 583 1.94 9.13 27.46
CA ASP A 583 2.57 7.82 27.31
C ASP A 583 4.10 7.98 27.12
N TYR A 584 4.54 9.03 26.41
CA TYR A 584 5.97 9.36 26.24
C TYR A 584 6.63 9.81 27.55
N GLU A 585 5.95 10.67 28.31
CA GLU A 585 6.42 11.14 29.63
C GLU A 585 6.56 9.96 30.61
N TRP A 586 5.52 9.11 30.70
CA TRP A 586 5.57 7.89 31.53
C TRP A 586 6.76 6.99 31.17
N PHE A 587 7.04 6.82 29.86
CA PHE A 587 8.14 5.99 29.41
C PHE A 587 9.50 6.61 29.74
N HIS A 588 9.65 7.92 29.53
CA HIS A 588 10.85 8.67 29.90
C HIS A 588 11.16 8.54 31.40
N ASP A 589 10.16 8.76 32.25
CA ASP A 589 10.33 8.72 33.70
C ASP A 589 10.69 7.32 34.20
N ASN A 590 10.05 6.28 33.65
CA ASN A 590 10.39 4.89 34.00
C ASN A 590 11.77 4.47 33.50
N MET A 591 12.19 4.95 32.33
CA MET A 591 13.52 4.69 31.81
C MET A 591 14.58 5.31 32.73
N ASN A 592 14.41 6.58 33.13
CA ASN A 592 15.35 7.26 34.04
C ASN A 592 15.35 6.63 35.44
N ARG A 593 14.19 6.19 35.95
CA ARG A 593 14.09 5.45 37.21
C ARG A 593 14.85 4.12 37.17
N LEU A 594 14.74 3.36 36.08
CA LEU A 594 15.45 2.08 35.96
C LEU A 594 16.97 2.27 35.81
N LEU A 595 17.39 3.32 35.10
CA LEU A 595 18.80 3.69 34.97
C LEU A 595 19.39 4.03 36.35
N SER A 596 18.74 4.90 37.12
CA SER A 596 19.20 5.27 38.47
C SER A 596 19.26 4.06 39.42
N GLU A 597 18.25 3.18 39.39
CA GLU A 597 18.21 1.97 40.23
C GLU A 597 19.34 0.96 39.94
N HIS A 598 19.82 0.83 38.69
CA HIS A 598 20.74 -0.24 38.28
C HIS A 598 22.17 0.23 37.97
N LEU A 599 22.34 1.49 37.55
CA LEU A 599 23.63 2.08 37.16
C LEU A 599 24.11 3.17 38.14
N GLY A 600 23.25 3.62 39.06
CA GLY A 600 23.56 4.68 40.05
C GLY A 600 23.09 6.07 39.61
N GLU A 601 22.89 6.97 40.58
CA GLU A 601 22.35 8.33 40.35
C GLU A 601 23.32 9.22 39.52
N GLU A 602 24.63 9.12 39.71
CA GLU A 602 25.62 9.95 38.99
C GLU A 602 25.61 9.72 37.46
N ILE A 603 25.51 8.46 37.02
CA ILE A 603 25.45 8.12 35.59
C ILE A 603 24.09 8.52 35.01
N ALA A 604 23.01 8.41 35.80
CA ALA A 604 21.68 8.82 35.39
C ALA A 604 21.56 10.35 35.25
N GLU A 605 22.17 11.13 36.16
CA GLU A 605 22.15 12.61 36.15
C GLU A 605 22.95 13.21 34.99
N ASN A 606 24.14 12.69 34.70
CA ASN A 606 24.93 13.10 33.52
C ASN A 606 24.20 12.80 32.21
N SER A 607 23.40 11.74 32.17
CA SER A 607 22.59 11.35 31.02
C SER A 607 21.33 12.22 30.85
N THR A 608 20.82 12.87 31.90
CA THR A 608 19.53 13.59 31.86
C THR A 608 19.58 14.96 31.17
N ASN A 609 20.76 15.57 31.02
CA ASN A 609 20.88 16.93 30.50
C ASN A 609 20.88 17.06 28.96
N ASP A 610 21.05 15.96 28.22
CA ASP A 610 21.02 16.01 26.76
C ASP A 610 19.62 15.81 26.20
N GLU A 611 19.13 16.81 25.46
CA GLU A 611 18.07 16.61 24.48
C GLU A 611 18.40 15.36 23.65
N LEU A 612 17.42 14.44 23.57
CA LEU A 612 17.49 13.14 22.90
C LEU A 612 18.49 13.10 21.72
N CYS A 613 19.70 12.56 21.96
CA CYS A 613 20.75 12.50 20.94
C CYS A 613 20.28 11.62 19.77
N PHE A 614 20.29 12.18 18.57
CA PHE A 614 19.97 11.44 17.35
C PHE A 614 21.20 10.69 16.87
N PHE A 615 21.02 9.44 16.46
CA PHE A 615 22.05 8.70 15.75
C PHE A 615 21.64 8.58 14.28
N VAL A 616 22.58 8.82 13.36
CA VAL A 616 22.35 8.80 11.91
C VAL A 616 23.56 8.20 11.19
N ASP A 617 23.40 7.78 9.94
CA ASP A 617 24.46 7.12 9.15
C ASP A 617 24.97 7.91 7.94
N PHE A 618 24.48 9.14 7.73
CA PHE A 618 24.72 9.94 6.53
C PHE A 618 25.44 11.27 6.78
N LEU A 619 26.15 11.38 7.91
CA LEU A 619 26.92 12.58 8.26
C LEU A 619 28.23 12.70 7.49
N ARG A 620 28.88 11.57 7.15
CA ARG A 620 30.19 11.56 6.49
C ARG A 620 30.06 11.69 4.97
N ASP A 621 31.00 12.41 4.37
CA ASP A 621 31.14 12.54 2.92
C ASP A 621 31.98 11.40 2.32
N THR A 622 31.90 11.25 0.99
CA THR A 622 32.77 10.32 0.25
C THR A 622 34.24 10.69 0.48
N PRO A 623 35.12 9.75 0.87
CA PRO A 623 36.55 10.01 0.94
C PRO A 623 37.08 10.51 -0.41
N GLU A 624 37.89 11.57 -0.42
CA GLU A 624 38.55 12.05 -1.63
C GLU A 624 39.48 10.95 -2.18
N VAL A 625 39.26 10.54 -3.43
CA VAL A 625 40.05 9.49 -4.09
C VAL A 625 41.45 10.05 -4.41
N THR A 626 42.44 9.73 -3.58
CA THR A 626 43.85 9.93 -3.92
C THR A 626 44.36 8.75 -4.76
N GLY A 627 44.08 8.74 -6.07
CA GLY A 627 44.62 7.75 -7.02
C GLY A 627 43.83 7.62 -8.33
N GLU A 628 44.50 7.23 -9.42
CA GLU A 628 43.98 7.12 -10.81
C GLU A 628 42.98 5.96 -11.07
N GLU A 629 42.37 5.37 -10.04
CA GLU A 629 41.37 4.32 -10.22
C GLU A 629 39.95 4.89 -10.02
N GLU A 630 39.19 4.99 -11.12
CA GLU A 630 37.76 5.36 -11.17
C GLU A 630 36.86 4.30 -10.51
N ALA A 631 37.04 4.02 -9.22
CA ALA A 631 36.06 3.31 -8.43
C ALA A 631 35.08 4.32 -7.83
N GLU A 632 33.78 4.17 -8.10
CA GLU A 632 32.71 4.89 -7.38
C GLU A 632 32.76 4.46 -5.90
N VAL A 633 33.51 5.19 -5.06
CA VAL A 633 33.55 4.94 -3.62
C VAL A 633 32.26 5.44 -3.01
N GLU A 634 31.40 4.52 -2.57
CA GLU A 634 30.14 4.85 -1.89
C GLU A 634 30.37 5.65 -0.60
N MET A 635 29.41 6.52 -0.26
CA MET A 635 29.43 7.25 1.01
C MET A 635 29.49 6.26 2.20
N PRO A 636 30.45 6.41 3.13
CA PRO A 636 30.58 5.52 4.26
C PRO A 636 29.39 5.68 5.22
N LYS A 637 28.52 4.68 5.26
CA LYS A 637 27.31 4.66 6.10
C LYS A 637 27.62 4.20 7.52
N ILE A 638 28.09 5.13 8.33
CA ILE A 638 28.57 4.87 9.69
C ILE A 638 27.57 5.43 10.71
N TYR A 639 27.01 4.59 11.56
CA TYR A 639 25.99 5.01 12.54
C TYR A 639 26.61 5.74 13.73
N GLU A 640 26.45 7.07 13.79
CA GLU A 640 27.12 7.93 14.76
C GLU A 640 26.19 9.01 15.37
N PRO A 641 26.49 9.52 16.57
CA PRO A 641 25.68 10.53 17.24
C PRO A 641 25.80 11.91 16.57
N VAL A 642 24.69 12.63 16.56
CA VAL A 642 24.57 14.00 16.04
C VAL A 642 24.89 14.99 17.15
N LYS A 643 25.76 15.97 16.86
CA LYS A 643 26.16 17.02 17.81
C LYS A 643 25.05 18.03 18.11
N SER A 644 24.31 18.48 17.10
CA SER A 644 23.18 19.40 17.27
C SER A 644 22.14 19.22 16.16
N LEU A 645 20.89 19.61 16.45
CA LEU A 645 19.79 19.54 15.49
C LEU A 645 20.03 20.43 14.25
N GLU A 646 20.69 21.57 14.42
CA GLU A 646 21.01 22.52 13.35
C GLU A 646 21.96 21.91 12.32
N VAL A 647 23.04 21.27 12.77
CA VAL A 647 23.99 20.56 11.88
C VAL A 647 23.28 19.49 11.06
N LEU A 648 22.33 18.77 11.67
CA LEU A 648 21.53 17.78 10.98
C LEU A 648 20.59 18.42 9.95
N GLN A 649 19.96 19.56 10.26
CA GLN A 649 19.11 20.28 9.31
C GLN A 649 19.89 20.79 8.10
N GLU A 650 21.10 21.35 8.30
CA GLU A 650 21.98 21.79 7.23
C GLU A 650 22.36 20.62 6.31
N ARG A 651 22.76 19.49 6.91
CA ARG A 651 23.10 18.27 6.16
C ARG A 651 21.93 17.74 5.35
N LEU A 652 20.74 17.73 5.92
CA LEU A 652 19.52 17.27 5.23
C LEU A 652 19.10 18.23 4.10
N THR A 653 19.32 19.53 4.27
CA THR A 653 19.04 20.53 3.24
C THR A 653 19.98 20.34 2.04
N PHE A 654 21.26 20.07 2.29
CA PHE A 654 22.23 19.69 1.25
C PHE A 654 21.85 18.39 0.53
N LEU A 655 21.42 17.35 1.26
CA LEU A 655 20.98 16.09 0.64
C LEU A 655 19.68 16.26 -0.18
N LEU A 656 18.81 17.18 0.23
CA LEU A 656 17.60 17.53 -0.51
C LEU A 656 17.93 18.28 -1.82
N SER A 657 18.90 19.19 -1.82
CA SER A 657 19.33 19.87 -3.06
C SER A 657 19.92 18.86 -4.05
N LEU A 658 20.77 17.94 -3.58
CA LEU A 658 21.33 16.87 -4.41
C LEU A 658 20.24 15.97 -4.99
N TYR A 659 19.23 15.60 -4.19
CA TYR A 659 18.08 14.85 -4.70
C TYR A 659 17.37 15.61 -5.84
N ASN A 660 17.13 16.91 -5.66
CA ASN A 660 16.40 17.73 -6.64
C ASN A 660 17.20 17.94 -7.94
N GLU A 661 18.53 17.96 -7.88
CA GLU A 661 19.40 17.99 -9.08
C GLU A 661 19.30 16.69 -9.89
N VAL A 662 19.26 15.54 -9.20
CA VAL A 662 19.13 14.22 -9.84
C VAL A 662 17.71 13.99 -10.35
N ALA A 663 16.69 14.47 -9.62
CA ALA A 663 15.28 14.20 -9.89
C ALA A 663 14.69 15.11 -10.99
N ARG A 664 14.80 14.69 -12.25
CA ARG A 664 14.27 15.45 -13.42
C ARG A 664 12.75 15.70 -13.44
N THR A 665 11.95 14.90 -12.73
CA THR A 665 10.48 14.86 -12.93
C THR A 665 9.67 15.17 -11.67
N ALA A 666 10.28 15.12 -10.47
CA ALA A 666 9.55 15.25 -9.21
C ALA A 666 10.41 15.96 -8.15
N HIS A 667 10.45 17.29 -8.24
CA HIS A 667 11.06 18.16 -7.25
C HIS A 667 10.37 18.02 -5.88
N LEU A 668 11.14 17.88 -4.82
CA LEU A 668 10.68 17.83 -3.43
C LEU A 668 11.02 19.15 -2.74
N ASP A 669 10.00 19.81 -2.21
CA ASP A 669 10.16 20.99 -1.34
C ASP A 669 9.71 20.61 0.08
N ILE A 670 10.68 20.29 0.93
CA ILE A 670 10.47 19.76 2.28
C ILE A 670 11.05 20.77 3.28
N VAL A 671 10.24 21.15 4.27
CA VAL A 671 10.67 22.01 5.38
C VAL A 671 11.09 21.14 6.57
N PHE A 672 12.34 21.29 7.03
CA PHE A 672 12.90 20.49 8.12
C PHE A 672 12.70 21.15 9.49
N PHE A 673 11.56 20.89 10.15
CA PHE A 673 11.34 21.19 11.57
C PHE A 673 11.63 19.95 12.44
N LYS A 674 11.71 20.10 13.77
CA LYS A 674 12.12 19.05 14.74
C LYS A 674 11.44 17.69 14.49
N ASP A 675 10.12 17.65 14.33
CA ASP A 675 9.41 16.40 14.07
C ASP A 675 9.69 15.82 12.69
N ALA A 676 9.82 16.66 11.64
CA ALA A 676 10.15 16.18 10.30
C ALA A 676 11.54 15.52 10.26
N VAL A 677 12.51 16.11 10.98
CA VAL A 677 13.85 15.54 11.14
C VAL A 677 13.80 14.24 11.95
N SER A 678 13.04 14.21 13.06
CA SER A 678 12.84 12.98 13.84
C SER A 678 12.20 11.86 13.00
N HIS A 679 11.16 12.16 12.23
CA HIS A 679 10.52 11.17 11.34
C HIS A 679 11.47 10.70 10.23
N LEU A 680 12.27 11.59 9.64
CA LEU A 680 13.24 11.21 8.62
C LEU A 680 14.33 10.28 9.19
N THR A 681 14.88 10.60 10.36
CA THR A 681 15.88 9.75 11.03
C THR A 681 15.30 8.38 11.42
N ARG A 682 14.03 8.32 11.84
CA ARG A 682 13.31 7.06 12.06
C ARG A 682 13.23 6.21 10.78
N ILE A 683 12.77 6.82 9.68
CA ILE A 683 12.60 6.11 8.41
C ILE A 683 13.96 5.62 7.89
N SER A 684 15.00 6.47 7.94
CA SER A 684 16.37 6.09 7.58
C SER A 684 16.88 4.92 8.42
N ARG A 685 16.71 4.94 9.75
CA ARG A 685 17.08 3.83 10.65
C ARG A 685 16.34 2.53 10.32
N ILE A 686 15.06 2.61 9.94
CA ILE A 686 14.28 1.42 9.57
C ILE A 686 14.75 0.85 8.22
N ILE A 687 14.95 1.70 7.21
CA ILE A 687 15.38 1.28 5.87
C ILE A 687 16.80 0.72 5.88
N ARG A 688 17.69 1.22 6.74
CA ARG A 688 19.04 0.67 6.89
C ARG A 688 19.06 -0.77 7.37
N ALA A 689 18.12 -1.15 8.26
CA ALA A 689 18.11 -2.48 8.83
C ALA A 689 17.68 -3.51 7.76
N PRO A 690 18.43 -4.63 7.58
CA PRO A 690 18.04 -5.66 6.62
C PRO A 690 16.68 -6.26 7.01
N GLY A 691 15.76 -6.38 6.05
CA GLY A 691 14.38 -6.78 6.31
C GLY A 691 13.57 -5.75 7.12
N GLY A 692 14.05 -4.51 7.20
CA GLY A 692 13.35 -3.40 7.84
C GLY A 692 12.19 -2.90 7.00
N HIS A 693 10.99 -2.91 7.56
CA HIS A 693 9.77 -2.40 6.94
C HIS A 693 9.14 -1.35 7.84
N ALA A 694 8.54 -0.31 7.25
CA ALA A 694 7.96 0.80 8.01
C ALA A 694 6.45 0.87 7.80
N LEU A 695 5.71 1.11 8.88
CA LEU A 695 4.29 1.49 8.85
C LEU A 695 4.20 2.93 9.34
N LEU A 696 4.06 3.86 8.40
CA LEU A 696 3.92 5.28 8.67
C LEU A 696 2.43 5.61 8.76
N VAL A 697 1.97 5.93 9.98
CA VAL A 697 0.57 6.25 10.23
C VAL A 697 0.43 7.74 10.45
N GLY A 698 -0.36 8.43 9.62
CA GLY A 698 -0.63 9.85 9.81
C GLY A 698 -1.69 10.39 8.87
N VAL A 699 -2.20 11.58 9.17
CA VAL A 699 -3.17 12.27 8.29
C VAL A 699 -2.57 12.61 6.92
N GLY A 700 -3.42 12.85 5.92
CA GLY A 700 -2.98 13.25 4.59
C GLY A 700 -2.14 14.53 4.64
N GLY A 701 -1.06 14.60 3.85
CA GLY A 701 -0.19 15.78 3.81
C GLY A 701 0.86 15.88 4.91
N SER A 702 0.93 14.94 5.86
CA SER A 702 1.93 14.94 6.95
C SER A 702 3.38 14.68 6.52
N GLY A 703 3.68 14.61 5.21
CA GLY A 703 5.05 14.40 4.70
C GLY A 703 5.51 12.94 4.54
N LYS A 704 4.72 11.92 4.94
CA LYS A 704 5.10 10.48 4.90
C LYS A 704 5.82 10.05 3.61
N GLN A 705 5.21 10.33 2.45
CA GLN A 705 5.77 9.92 1.15
C GLN A 705 7.04 10.71 0.80
N SER A 706 7.03 12.02 1.03
CA SER A 706 8.17 12.90 0.71
C SER A 706 9.39 12.55 1.55
N LEU A 707 9.22 12.35 2.85
CA LEU A 707 10.30 11.93 3.76
C LEU A 707 10.81 10.53 3.40
N THR A 708 9.93 9.60 3.02
CA THR A 708 10.34 8.26 2.59
C THR A 708 11.19 8.30 1.32
N LYS A 709 10.83 9.15 0.34
CA LYS A 709 11.62 9.30 -0.89
C LYS A 709 13.00 9.86 -0.62
N LEU A 710 13.09 10.86 0.25
CA LEU A 710 14.38 11.42 0.66
C LEU A 710 15.20 10.39 1.45
N ALA A 711 14.61 9.68 2.41
CA ALA A 711 15.32 8.64 3.16
C ALA A 711 15.82 7.49 2.27
N ALA A 712 15.03 7.08 1.27
CA ALA A 712 15.47 6.09 0.29
C ALA A 712 16.63 6.61 -0.57
N PHE A 713 16.61 7.88 -0.97
CA PHE A 713 17.72 8.51 -1.69
C PHE A 713 19.01 8.55 -0.86
N ILE A 714 18.90 8.94 0.43
CA ILE A 714 20.03 8.93 1.38
C ILE A 714 20.60 7.51 1.52
N ALA A 715 19.75 6.48 1.51
CA ALA A 715 20.18 5.09 1.54
C ALA A 715 20.70 4.57 0.18
N HIS A 716 20.72 5.38 -0.89
CA HIS A 716 21.00 4.96 -2.27
C HIS A 716 20.06 3.86 -2.79
N TYR A 717 18.81 3.87 -2.34
CA TYR A 717 17.80 2.90 -2.73
C TYR A 717 16.82 3.47 -3.75
N ASN A 718 16.44 2.64 -4.71
CA ASN A 718 15.45 3.00 -5.71
C ASN A 718 14.06 3.08 -5.07
N THR A 719 13.32 4.16 -5.32
CA THR A 719 11.92 4.26 -4.89
C THR A 719 10.99 3.72 -5.97
N GLN A 720 10.13 2.76 -5.62
CA GLN A 720 9.08 2.26 -6.51
C GLN A 720 7.70 2.46 -5.87
N GLN A 721 6.74 2.90 -6.69
CA GLN A 721 5.34 3.09 -6.31
C GLN A 721 4.44 2.56 -7.43
N ILE A 722 3.31 1.94 -7.07
CA ILE A 722 2.38 1.44 -8.07
C ILE A 722 1.65 2.57 -8.81
N SER A 723 1.52 2.43 -10.12
CA SER A 723 0.77 3.36 -10.97
C SER A 723 -0.62 2.81 -11.27
N LEU A 724 -1.62 3.33 -10.56
CA LEU A 724 -2.99 2.85 -10.68
C LEU A 724 -3.62 3.29 -12.00
N THR A 725 -3.92 2.33 -12.87
CA THR A 725 -4.80 2.54 -14.04
C THR A 725 -6.26 2.23 -13.68
N ARG A 726 -7.25 2.63 -14.50
CA ARG A 726 -8.67 2.35 -14.22
C ARG A 726 -8.95 0.84 -14.06
N SER A 727 -8.26 0.01 -14.85
CA SER A 727 -8.36 -1.45 -14.88
C SER A 727 -7.34 -2.20 -14.00
N TYR A 728 -6.60 -1.51 -13.12
CA TYR A 728 -5.60 -2.15 -12.27
C TYR A 728 -6.21 -3.22 -11.36
N SER A 729 -5.71 -4.45 -11.47
CA SER A 729 -6.21 -5.66 -10.80
C SER A 729 -5.10 -6.42 -10.07
N ALA A 730 -5.45 -7.52 -9.39
CA ALA A 730 -4.48 -8.34 -8.66
C ALA A 730 -3.38 -8.95 -9.54
N THR A 731 -3.65 -9.22 -10.81
CA THR A 731 -2.63 -9.74 -11.74
C THR A 731 -1.58 -8.69 -12.05
N ASN A 732 -1.98 -7.42 -12.25
CA ASN A 732 -1.05 -6.31 -12.45
C ASN A 732 -0.16 -6.11 -11.21
N PHE A 733 -0.75 -6.21 -10.03
CA PHE A 733 0.00 -6.12 -8.78
C PHE A 733 1.04 -7.24 -8.62
N LEU A 734 0.72 -8.48 -9.02
CA LEU A 734 1.69 -9.57 -9.01
C LEU A 734 2.84 -9.34 -10.00
N GLU A 735 2.57 -8.79 -11.18
CA GLU A 735 3.62 -8.42 -12.14
C GLU A 735 4.53 -7.29 -11.60
N ASP A 736 3.97 -6.28 -10.95
CA ASP A 736 4.76 -5.24 -10.27
C ASP A 736 5.64 -5.86 -9.15
N LEU A 737 5.12 -6.81 -8.38
CA LEU A 737 5.89 -7.56 -7.38
C LEU A 737 7.00 -8.42 -8.01
N LYS A 738 6.79 -9.04 -9.17
CA LYS A 738 7.84 -9.78 -9.87
C LYS A 738 9.01 -8.87 -10.26
N ILE A 739 8.72 -7.66 -10.75
CA ILE A 739 9.75 -6.66 -11.11
C ILE A 739 10.56 -6.28 -9.86
N LEU A 740 9.88 -6.02 -8.73
CA LEU A 740 10.52 -5.74 -7.44
C LEU A 740 11.44 -6.88 -6.99
N TYR A 741 10.97 -8.13 -7.04
CA TYR A 741 11.75 -9.30 -6.62
C TYR A 741 12.96 -9.55 -7.53
N ARG A 742 12.83 -9.36 -8.85
CA ARG A 742 13.97 -9.47 -9.77
C ARG A 742 15.01 -8.38 -9.53
N THR A 743 14.56 -7.13 -9.32
CA THR A 743 15.45 -5.98 -9.06
C THR A 743 16.25 -6.16 -7.77
N THR A 744 15.59 -6.59 -6.69
CA THR A 744 16.21 -6.75 -5.37
C THR A 744 17.00 -8.04 -5.22
N GLY A 745 16.55 -9.14 -5.85
CA GLY A 745 17.16 -10.46 -5.70
C GLY A 745 18.25 -10.78 -6.73
N ILE A 746 18.04 -10.48 -8.02
CA ILE A 746 19.01 -10.79 -9.08
C ILE A 746 20.08 -9.71 -9.15
N HIS A 747 19.67 -8.43 -9.24
CA HIS A 747 20.59 -7.31 -9.42
C HIS A 747 21.20 -6.77 -8.11
N ASP A 748 20.77 -7.30 -6.96
CA ASP A 748 21.23 -6.88 -5.63
C ASP A 748 21.07 -5.37 -5.35
N LYS A 749 20.05 -4.74 -5.95
CA LYS A 749 19.78 -3.30 -5.77
C LYS A 749 18.76 -3.05 -4.66
N GLY A 750 19.16 -2.31 -3.64
CA GLY A 750 18.27 -1.84 -2.58
C GLY A 750 17.08 -1.04 -3.15
N THR A 751 15.86 -1.43 -2.76
CA THR A 751 14.63 -0.85 -3.30
C THR A 751 13.63 -0.60 -2.18
N THR A 752 13.14 0.64 -2.11
CA THR A 752 12.07 1.05 -1.20
C THR A 752 10.73 1.07 -1.93
N PHE A 753 9.83 0.16 -1.55
CA PHE A 753 8.49 0.07 -2.11
C PHE A 753 7.49 0.89 -1.28
N ILE A 754 7.00 1.99 -1.84
CA ILE A 754 6.05 2.88 -1.17
C ILE A 754 4.62 2.46 -1.54
N PHE A 755 3.88 1.97 -0.55
CA PHE A 755 2.48 1.57 -0.71
C PHE A 755 1.56 2.47 0.11
N THR A 756 0.47 2.93 -0.50
CA THR A 756 -0.40 3.96 0.09
C THR A 756 -1.83 3.46 0.20
N ASP A 757 -2.63 4.03 1.11
CA ASP A 757 -4.04 3.65 1.23
C ASP A 757 -4.85 3.83 -0.06
N GLN A 758 -4.49 4.82 -0.89
CA GLN A 758 -5.15 5.08 -2.18
C GLN A 758 -4.83 4.01 -3.23
N ALA A 759 -3.69 3.34 -3.08
CA ALA A 759 -3.26 2.22 -3.91
C ALA A 759 -4.07 0.94 -3.66
N LEU A 760 -4.78 0.85 -2.54
CA LEU A 760 -5.54 -0.33 -2.17
C LEU A 760 -6.95 -0.32 -2.79
N LYS A 761 -7.09 -0.98 -3.96
CA LYS A 761 -8.40 -1.22 -4.59
C LYS A 761 -9.10 -2.48 -4.07
N ASP A 762 -8.33 -3.53 -3.78
CA ASP A 762 -8.81 -4.83 -3.31
C ASP A 762 -8.05 -5.24 -2.04
N GLU A 763 -8.73 -5.87 -1.09
CA GLU A 763 -8.12 -6.40 0.14
C GLU A 763 -7.10 -7.51 -0.15
N CYS A 764 -7.22 -8.21 -1.30
CA CYS A 764 -6.26 -9.25 -1.72
C CYS A 764 -4.81 -8.72 -1.83
N PHE A 765 -4.61 -7.43 -2.10
CA PHE A 765 -3.24 -6.87 -2.17
C PHE A 765 -2.54 -6.92 -0.80
N LEU A 766 -3.29 -6.74 0.29
CA LEU A 766 -2.76 -6.83 1.65
C LEU A 766 -2.42 -8.28 2.03
N GLU A 767 -3.04 -9.28 1.42
CA GLU A 767 -2.66 -10.68 1.62
C GLU A 767 -1.25 -10.94 1.06
N TYR A 768 -0.99 -10.51 -0.17
CA TYR A 768 0.34 -10.64 -0.76
C TYR A 768 1.38 -9.86 0.04
N LEU A 769 1.06 -8.61 0.44
CA LEU A 769 1.96 -7.82 1.29
C LEU A 769 2.19 -8.45 2.66
N ASN A 770 1.17 -9.05 3.29
CA ASN A 770 1.34 -9.78 4.53
C ASN A 770 2.36 -10.91 4.38
N ASN A 771 2.35 -11.64 3.26
CA ASN A 771 3.32 -12.68 2.98
C ASN A 771 4.73 -12.13 2.71
N VAL A 772 4.84 -10.97 2.04
CA VAL A 772 6.13 -10.25 1.88
C VAL A 772 6.69 -9.85 3.24
N LEU A 773 5.88 -9.24 4.12
CA LEU A 773 6.30 -8.73 5.42
C LEU A 773 6.65 -9.82 6.45
N THR A 774 6.02 -11.00 6.35
CA THR A 774 6.20 -12.09 7.32
C THR A 774 7.26 -13.09 6.89
N CYS A 775 7.23 -13.53 5.63
CA CYS A 775 8.13 -14.56 5.12
C CYS A 775 8.93 -14.12 3.89
N GLY A 776 8.68 -12.95 3.29
CA GLY A 776 9.35 -12.54 2.06
C GLY A 776 9.15 -13.50 0.90
N VAL A 777 8.10 -14.34 0.94
CA VAL A 777 7.77 -15.30 -0.13
C VAL A 777 6.30 -15.17 -0.46
N VAL A 778 6.02 -14.94 -1.74
CA VAL A 778 4.65 -14.98 -2.27
C VAL A 778 4.47 -16.29 -3.04
N SER A 779 3.53 -17.13 -2.59
CA SER A 779 3.22 -18.42 -3.21
C SER A 779 2.81 -18.24 -4.68
N ASN A 780 3.38 -19.06 -5.56
CA ASN A 780 3.13 -19.03 -7.01
C ASN A 780 3.34 -17.65 -7.66
N LEU A 781 4.27 -16.83 -7.12
CA LEU A 781 4.68 -15.58 -7.78
C LEU A 781 5.39 -15.86 -9.11
N PHE A 782 6.33 -16.80 -9.11
CA PHE A 782 7.08 -17.23 -10.29
C PHE A 782 6.64 -18.62 -10.77
N ASN A 783 6.42 -18.74 -12.08
CA ASN A 783 6.14 -20.00 -12.76
C ASN A 783 7.40 -20.90 -12.81
N ARG A 784 7.23 -22.17 -13.19
CA ARG A 784 8.36 -23.13 -13.22
C ARG A 784 9.48 -22.69 -14.16
N ASP A 785 9.14 -22.14 -15.32
CA ASP A 785 10.11 -21.66 -16.31
C ASP A 785 10.85 -20.42 -15.78
N GLU A 786 10.12 -19.43 -15.25
CA GLU A 786 10.72 -18.23 -14.64
C GLU A 786 11.66 -18.56 -13.47
N ARG A 787 11.35 -19.61 -12.68
CA ARG A 787 12.25 -20.07 -11.60
C ARG A 787 13.54 -20.68 -12.16
N ALA A 788 13.44 -21.44 -13.26
CA ALA A 788 14.63 -22.00 -13.91
C ALA A 788 15.55 -20.89 -14.43
N ASP A 789 14.98 -19.84 -15.02
CA ASP A 789 15.71 -18.65 -15.48
C ASP A 789 16.44 -17.96 -14.32
N ILE A 790 15.73 -17.70 -13.21
CA ILE A 790 16.30 -17.08 -12.00
C ILE A 790 17.46 -17.92 -11.45
N ILE A 791 17.29 -19.25 -11.39
CA ILE A 791 18.34 -20.16 -10.90
C ILE A 791 19.57 -20.11 -11.82
N ALA A 792 19.37 -20.11 -13.14
CA ALA A 792 20.47 -20.06 -14.10
C ALA A 792 21.31 -18.78 -13.95
N GLU A 793 20.65 -17.63 -13.79
CA GLU A 793 21.31 -16.33 -13.67
C GLU A 793 22.03 -16.13 -12.32
N LEU A 794 21.44 -16.62 -11.22
CA LEU A 794 22.01 -16.44 -9.87
C LEU A 794 23.11 -17.46 -9.51
N THR A 795 23.11 -18.64 -10.12
CA THR A 795 24.11 -19.68 -9.84
C THR A 795 25.56 -19.19 -9.93
N PRO A 796 26.00 -18.46 -10.97
CA PRO A 796 27.37 -17.94 -11.03
C PRO A 796 27.67 -16.92 -9.93
N MET A 797 26.71 -16.06 -9.57
CA MET A 797 26.88 -15.07 -8.50
C MET A 797 27.03 -15.73 -7.12
N MET A 798 26.17 -16.73 -6.84
CA MET A 798 26.22 -17.46 -5.56
C MET A 798 27.54 -18.22 -5.39
N LYS A 799 28.08 -18.81 -6.47
CA LYS A 799 29.39 -19.49 -6.42
C LYS A 799 30.53 -18.53 -6.06
N ARG A 800 30.42 -17.25 -6.46
CA ARG A 800 31.42 -16.21 -6.16
C ARG A 800 31.33 -15.73 -4.71
N GLU A 801 30.12 -15.48 -4.21
CA GLU A 801 29.92 -14.90 -2.86
C GLU A 801 29.87 -15.94 -1.74
N GLN A 802 29.32 -17.12 -2.00
CA GLN A 802 29.18 -18.20 -1.02
C GLN A 802 29.78 -19.52 -1.55
N PRO A 803 31.11 -19.58 -1.74
CA PRO A 803 31.77 -20.76 -2.33
C PRO A 803 31.60 -22.04 -1.50
N ARG A 804 31.30 -21.92 -0.20
CA ARG A 804 31.10 -23.05 0.72
C ARG A 804 29.72 -23.70 0.60
N ARG A 805 28.73 -23.05 -0.03
CA ARG A 805 27.35 -23.55 -0.14
C ARG A 805 27.13 -24.23 -1.49
N PRO A 806 26.66 -25.50 -1.54
CA PRO A 806 26.48 -26.20 -2.80
C PRO A 806 25.35 -25.56 -3.63
N PRO A 807 25.54 -25.33 -4.94
CA PRO A 807 24.56 -24.70 -5.84
C PRO A 807 23.46 -25.69 -6.26
N THR A 808 22.72 -26.21 -5.28
CA THR A 808 21.47 -26.92 -5.55
C THR A 808 20.38 -25.90 -5.91
N PRO A 809 19.39 -26.26 -6.76
CA PRO A 809 18.27 -25.38 -7.10
C PRO A 809 17.56 -24.78 -5.88
N GLU A 810 17.43 -25.55 -4.80
CA GLU A 810 16.83 -25.08 -3.56
C GLU A 810 17.70 -24.05 -2.84
N ASN A 811 19.01 -24.29 -2.73
CA ASN A 811 19.93 -23.34 -2.11
C ASN A 811 20.03 -22.02 -2.88
N VAL A 812 19.99 -22.07 -4.22
CA VAL A 812 19.99 -20.87 -5.07
C VAL A 812 18.70 -20.06 -4.87
N MET A 813 17.54 -20.73 -4.75
CA MET A 813 16.28 -20.06 -4.44
C MET A 813 16.25 -19.48 -3.02
N ASP A 814 16.81 -20.18 -2.03
CA ASP A 814 16.94 -19.64 -0.67
C ASP A 814 17.85 -18.41 -0.65
N TYR A 815 18.92 -18.43 -1.44
CA TYR A 815 19.84 -17.29 -1.61
C TYR A 815 19.18 -16.10 -2.33
N PHE A 816 18.35 -16.36 -3.36
CA PHE A 816 17.53 -15.34 -4.01
C PHE A 816 16.61 -14.64 -3.00
N LEU A 817 15.86 -15.42 -2.23
CA LEU A 817 14.93 -14.90 -1.23
C LEU A 817 15.64 -14.15 -0.11
N TYR A 818 16.83 -14.62 0.27
CA TYR A 818 17.71 -13.95 1.21
C TYR A 818 18.09 -12.54 0.71
N ARG A 819 18.59 -12.42 -0.53
CA ARG A 819 18.90 -11.11 -1.14
C ARG A 819 17.68 -10.21 -1.24
N THR A 820 16.54 -10.77 -1.67
CA THR A 820 15.29 -10.01 -1.72
C THR A 820 14.91 -9.45 -0.36
N ARG A 821 14.95 -10.24 0.73
CA ARG A 821 14.63 -9.75 2.08
C ARG A 821 15.61 -8.70 2.60
N LYS A 822 16.89 -8.84 2.24
CA LYS A 822 17.93 -7.88 2.62
C LYS A 822 17.69 -6.52 1.98
N ASN A 823 17.30 -6.50 0.70
CA ASN A 823 17.27 -5.29 -0.13
C ASN A 823 15.87 -4.67 -0.34
N LEU A 824 14.80 -5.42 -0.10
CA LEU A 824 13.42 -4.95 -0.28
C LEU A 824 12.91 -4.32 1.02
N HIS A 825 12.62 -3.02 0.99
CA HIS A 825 12.03 -2.30 2.12
C HIS A 825 10.63 -1.84 1.77
N VAL A 826 9.61 -2.43 2.42
CA VAL A 826 8.21 -2.04 2.23
C VAL A 826 7.86 -0.92 3.22
N VAL A 827 7.38 0.21 2.69
CA VAL A 827 6.91 1.35 3.48
C VAL A 827 5.42 1.58 3.23
N LEU A 828 4.61 1.29 4.25
CA LEU A 828 3.16 1.45 4.24
C LEU A 828 2.79 2.84 4.76
N CYS A 829 2.22 3.68 3.91
CA CYS A 829 1.76 5.03 4.25
C CYS A 829 0.24 5.04 4.44
N PHE A 830 -0.23 4.81 5.67
CA PHE A 830 -1.66 4.68 5.99
C PHE A 830 -2.19 5.85 6.83
N SER A 831 -3.50 6.07 6.73
CA SER A 831 -4.24 7.07 7.49
C SER A 831 -4.83 6.44 8.76
N PRO A 832 -4.69 7.07 9.94
CA PRO A 832 -5.36 6.64 11.16
C PRO A 832 -6.87 6.95 11.15
N VAL A 833 -7.35 7.72 10.17
CA VAL A 833 -8.74 8.17 10.11
C VAL A 833 -9.66 7.03 9.69
N GLY A 834 -10.64 6.72 10.54
CA GLY A 834 -11.65 5.68 10.31
C GLY A 834 -11.22 4.30 10.81
N GLU A 835 -12.13 3.33 10.74
CA GLU A 835 -11.92 2.00 11.33
C GLU A 835 -11.14 1.03 10.42
N LYS A 836 -10.90 1.42 9.17
CA LYS A 836 -10.29 0.54 8.14
C LYS A 836 -8.89 0.08 8.54
N LEU A 837 -8.04 0.96 9.06
CA LEU A 837 -6.68 0.61 9.47
C LEU A 837 -6.68 -0.44 10.58
N ARG A 838 -7.54 -0.26 11.59
CA ARG A 838 -7.72 -1.22 12.69
C ARG A 838 -8.21 -2.57 12.18
N ALA A 839 -9.27 -2.57 11.37
CA ALA A 839 -9.83 -3.80 10.80
C ALA A 839 -8.80 -4.56 9.93
N ARG A 840 -8.03 -3.85 9.11
CA ARG A 840 -6.95 -4.43 8.30
C ARG A 840 -5.81 -4.98 9.15
N SER A 841 -5.43 -4.28 10.21
CA SER A 841 -4.36 -4.74 11.13
C SER A 841 -4.73 -6.02 11.87
N LEU A 842 -6.03 -6.23 12.15
CA LEU A 842 -6.55 -7.48 12.72
C LEU A 842 -6.58 -8.63 11.70
N LYS A 843 -6.99 -8.34 10.46
CA LYS A 843 -7.03 -9.31 9.34
C LYS A 843 -5.62 -9.75 8.90
N PHE A 844 -4.68 -8.79 8.88
CA PHE A 844 -3.32 -8.94 8.35
C PHE A 844 -2.28 -8.57 9.43
N PRO A 845 -1.99 -9.48 10.38
CA PRO A 845 -1.11 -9.21 11.51
C PRO A 845 0.35 -8.91 11.11
N GLY A 846 0.76 -9.29 9.89
CA GLY A 846 2.06 -8.93 9.32
C GLY A 846 2.27 -7.42 9.18
N ILE A 847 1.20 -6.63 9.06
CA ILE A 847 1.28 -5.16 8.94
C ILE A 847 1.86 -4.53 10.21
N ILE A 848 1.45 -4.98 11.39
CA ILE A 848 1.96 -4.47 12.67
C ILE A 848 3.22 -5.21 13.11
N SER A 849 3.23 -6.53 12.96
CA SER A 849 4.31 -7.36 13.50
C SER A 849 5.55 -7.41 12.62
N GLY A 850 5.40 -7.24 11.30
CA GLY A 850 6.49 -7.20 10.32
C GLY A 850 7.10 -5.81 10.15
N CYS A 851 6.34 -4.75 10.43
CA CYS A 851 6.82 -3.37 10.34
C CYS A 851 7.25 -2.80 11.70
N THR A 852 8.04 -1.73 11.65
CA THR A 852 8.18 -0.76 12.75
C THR A 852 7.16 0.35 12.52
N VAL A 853 6.39 0.68 13.55
CA VAL A 853 5.32 1.69 13.46
C VAL A 853 5.90 3.05 13.82
N ASP A 854 5.69 4.04 12.95
CA ASP A 854 5.99 5.45 13.23
C ASP A 854 4.69 6.26 13.10
N TRP A 855 4.31 6.89 14.21
CA TRP A 855 3.06 7.65 14.30
C TRP A 855 3.32 9.14 14.08
N PHE A 856 2.86 9.66 12.94
CA PHE A 856 2.93 11.08 12.60
C PHE A 856 1.85 11.84 13.35
N GLN A 857 2.29 12.61 14.34
CA GLN A 857 1.43 13.51 15.09
C GLN A 857 1.00 14.72 14.23
N PRO A 858 -0.12 15.39 14.58
CA PRO A 858 -0.46 16.69 14.00
C PRO A 858 0.70 17.68 14.19
N TRP A 859 0.93 18.55 13.21
CA TRP A 859 2.02 19.52 13.29
C TRP A 859 1.81 20.47 14.48
N PRO A 860 2.82 20.62 15.37
CA PRO A 860 2.74 21.58 16.45
C PRO A 860 2.75 23.01 15.90
N LYS A 861 2.38 23.97 16.74
CA LYS A 861 2.39 25.40 16.40
C LYS A 861 3.72 25.86 15.83
N GLU A 862 4.84 25.42 16.43
CA GLU A 862 6.19 25.75 15.98
C GLU A 862 6.46 25.27 14.55
N ALA A 863 6.02 24.06 14.19
CA ALA A 863 6.14 23.53 12.85
C ALA A 863 5.32 24.34 11.84
N LEU A 864 4.08 24.73 12.21
CA LEU A 864 3.23 25.57 11.37
C LEU A 864 3.87 26.94 11.10
N THR A 865 4.44 27.57 12.12
CA THR A 865 5.16 28.84 11.99
C THR A 865 6.41 28.70 11.13
N SER A 866 7.20 27.63 11.31
CA SER A 866 8.39 27.35 10.48
C SER A 866 8.04 27.15 9.01
N VAL A 867 6.94 26.43 8.73
CA VAL A 867 6.45 26.20 7.36
C VAL A 867 5.97 27.51 6.74
N SER A 868 5.17 28.30 7.46
CA SER A 868 4.77 29.63 7.00
C SER A 868 5.97 30.54 6.74
N LYS A 869 7.00 30.48 7.59
CA LYS A 869 8.23 31.25 7.41
C LYS A 869 8.93 30.85 6.11
N HIS A 870 9.16 29.56 5.88
CA HIS A 870 9.80 29.06 4.64
C HIS A 870 9.08 29.56 3.39
N PHE A 871 7.75 29.39 3.32
CA PHE A 871 7.00 29.78 2.13
C PHE A 871 6.83 31.29 1.97
N LEU A 872 6.76 32.08 3.05
CA LEU A 872 6.56 33.53 2.96
C LEU A 872 7.85 34.34 3.01
N HIS A 873 9.00 33.71 3.32
CA HIS A 873 10.28 34.40 3.37
C HIS A 873 10.62 35.02 2.01
N GLU A 874 10.59 34.22 0.95
CA GLU A 874 10.85 34.65 -0.43
C GLU A 874 9.69 35.43 -1.07
N PHE A 875 8.52 35.46 -0.42
CA PHE A 875 7.35 36.17 -0.95
C PHE A 875 7.43 37.66 -0.61
N ASP A 876 7.34 38.50 -1.65
CA ASP A 876 7.38 39.95 -1.50
C ASP A 876 6.05 40.48 -0.97
N LEU A 877 6.07 40.94 0.27
CA LEU A 877 4.93 41.55 0.96
C LEU A 877 5.30 43.01 1.21
N GLN A 878 4.40 43.92 0.83
CA GLN A 878 4.58 45.36 1.03
C GLN A 878 4.25 45.70 2.50
N CYS A 879 5.14 45.31 3.41
CA CYS A 879 5.03 45.58 4.84
C CYS A 879 6.40 45.62 5.52
N ASP A 880 6.45 46.17 6.73
CA ASP A 880 7.64 46.11 7.57
C ASP A 880 7.95 44.66 7.96
N GLU A 881 9.24 44.34 8.12
CA GLU A 881 9.70 42.98 8.44
C GLU A 881 9.11 42.45 9.77
N THR A 882 8.84 43.34 10.72
CA THR A 882 8.15 43.02 11.98
C THR A 882 6.72 42.53 11.75
N ILE A 883 5.97 43.24 10.90
CA ILE A 883 4.60 42.87 10.53
C ILE A 883 4.61 41.56 9.74
N LYS A 884 5.59 41.36 8.86
CA LYS A 884 5.75 40.09 8.11
C LYS A 884 5.92 38.90 9.07
N GLN A 885 6.73 39.04 10.12
CA GLN A 885 6.89 37.99 11.14
C GLN A 885 5.60 37.75 11.94
N GLU A 886 4.85 38.79 12.30
CA GLU A 886 3.56 38.65 12.98
C GLU A 886 2.50 37.95 12.10
N VAL A 887 2.47 38.25 10.80
CA VAL A 887 1.59 37.57 9.83
C VAL A 887 1.93 36.08 9.76
N ILE A 888 3.22 35.74 9.66
CA ILE A 888 3.70 34.34 9.66
C ILE A 888 3.24 33.58 10.90
N ARG A 889 3.38 34.19 12.08
CA ARG A 889 2.92 33.61 13.35
C ARG A 889 1.40 33.44 13.39
N THR A 890 0.67 34.45 12.94
CA THR A 890 -0.81 34.46 12.94
C THR A 890 -1.38 33.37 12.04
N MET A 891 -0.77 33.08 10.89
CA MET A 891 -1.21 31.98 10.02
C MET A 891 -1.14 30.61 10.73
N GLY A 892 -0.06 30.36 11.48
CA GLY A 892 0.07 29.14 12.29
C GLY A 892 -1.00 29.07 13.39
N ASP A 893 -1.25 30.19 14.07
CA ASP A 893 -2.25 30.30 15.14
C ASP A 893 -3.68 30.05 14.64
N MET A 894 -4.04 30.63 13.49
CA MET A 894 -5.34 30.39 12.87
C MET A 894 -5.54 28.91 12.55
N HIS A 895 -4.52 28.23 12.03
CA HIS A 895 -4.64 26.82 11.69
C HIS A 895 -4.85 25.94 12.93
N ASN A 896 -4.13 26.22 14.02
CA ASN A 896 -4.31 25.51 15.29
C ASN A 896 -5.71 25.75 15.88
N LEU A 897 -6.20 27.00 15.84
CA LEU A 897 -7.55 27.34 16.29
C LEU A 897 -8.63 26.57 15.51
N VAL A 898 -8.48 26.44 14.19
CA VAL A 898 -9.43 25.66 13.37
C VAL A 898 -9.43 24.18 13.76
N ALA A 899 -8.27 23.61 14.13
CA ALA A 899 -8.16 22.23 14.60
C ALA A 899 -8.90 22.03 15.94
N GLU A 900 -8.77 22.97 16.88
CA GLU A 900 -9.51 22.97 18.14
C GLU A 900 -11.03 23.08 17.90
N GLN A 901 -11.44 23.99 17.02
CA GLN A 901 -12.84 24.19 16.65
C GLN A 901 -13.45 22.97 15.93
N CYS A 902 -12.67 22.20 15.16
CA CYS A 902 -13.15 20.95 14.57
C CYS A 902 -13.51 19.91 15.65
N SER A 903 -12.77 19.88 16.77
CA SER A 903 -13.06 18.98 17.89
C SER A 903 -14.36 19.38 18.59
N GLU A 904 -14.56 20.68 18.83
CA GLU A 904 -15.80 21.22 19.38
C GLU A 904 -17.00 20.98 18.45
N TYR A 905 -16.80 21.17 17.15
CA TYR A 905 -17.81 20.90 16.13
C TYR A 905 -18.25 19.43 16.11
N TYR A 906 -17.31 18.49 16.23
CA TYR A 906 -17.63 17.08 16.37
C TYR A 906 -18.41 16.78 17.66
N GLN A 907 -18.04 17.40 18.79
CA GLN A 907 -18.76 17.22 20.05
C GLN A 907 -20.21 17.72 19.96
N ARG A 908 -20.44 18.86 19.31
CA ARG A 908 -21.78 19.48 19.15
C ARG A 908 -22.64 18.79 18.10
N PHE A 909 -22.10 18.51 16.91
CA PHE A 909 -22.88 18.07 15.74
C PHE A 909 -22.67 16.61 15.35
N ARG A 910 -21.72 15.90 15.98
CA ARG A 910 -21.34 14.50 15.65
C ARG A 910 -20.96 14.29 14.18
N ARG A 911 -20.54 15.36 13.51
CA ARG A 911 -20.03 15.33 12.13
C ARG A 911 -18.51 15.49 12.17
N PRO A 912 -17.74 14.47 11.79
CA PRO A 912 -16.28 14.57 11.78
C PRO A 912 -15.83 15.53 10.67
N VAL A 913 -15.02 16.52 11.05
CA VAL A 913 -14.32 17.42 10.13
C VAL A 913 -12.84 17.30 10.44
N HIS A 914 -12.01 17.26 9.39
CA HIS A 914 -10.57 17.04 9.53
C HIS A 914 -9.81 18.22 8.95
N VAL A 915 -8.86 18.72 9.72
CA VAL A 915 -7.86 19.70 9.28
C VAL A 915 -6.58 18.93 8.95
N THR A 916 -5.97 19.24 7.81
CA THR A 916 -4.74 18.56 7.37
C THR A 916 -3.65 19.56 7.03
N PRO A 917 -2.37 19.19 7.17
CA PRO A 917 -1.26 20.02 6.69
C PRO A 917 -1.37 20.39 5.21
N LYS A 918 -1.96 19.52 4.38
CA LYS A 918 -2.22 19.83 2.97
C LYS A 918 -3.19 21.00 2.81
N SER A 919 -4.20 21.08 3.67
CA SER A 919 -5.13 22.22 3.71
C SER A 919 -4.41 23.51 4.09
N PHE A 920 -3.42 23.44 5.01
CA PHE A 920 -2.57 24.58 5.37
C PHE A 920 -1.71 25.07 4.21
N LEU A 921 -1.02 24.16 3.51
CA LEU A 921 -0.24 24.51 2.33
C LEU A 921 -1.12 25.10 1.22
N SER A 922 -2.33 24.56 1.03
CA SER A 922 -3.31 25.12 0.10
C SER A 922 -3.79 26.52 0.52
N PHE A 923 -3.91 26.77 1.82
CA PHE A 923 -4.25 28.08 2.36
C PHE A 923 -3.13 29.10 2.10
N ILE A 924 -1.87 28.75 2.34
CA ILE A 924 -0.71 29.61 2.04
C ILE A 924 -0.65 29.94 0.54
N ASN A 925 -0.78 28.92 -0.32
CA ASN A 925 -0.76 29.13 -1.78
C ASN A 925 -1.94 29.96 -2.26
N GLY A 926 -3.13 29.75 -1.67
CA GLY A 926 -4.31 30.59 -1.94
C GLY A 926 -4.09 32.04 -1.51
N TYR A 927 -3.47 32.26 -0.35
CA TYR A 927 -3.12 33.59 0.15
C TYR A 927 -2.14 34.30 -0.79
N LYS A 928 -1.04 33.64 -1.18
CA LYS A 928 -0.05 34.20 -2.12
C LYS A 928 -0.71 34.64 -3.43
N LYS A 929 -1.50 33.76 -4.03
CA LYS A 929 -2.18 34.03 -5.30
C LYS A 929 -3.16 35.20 -5.18
N LEU A 930 -3.98 35.22 -4.12
CA LEU A 930 -4.94 36.29 -3.90
C LEU A 930 -4.25 37.63 -3.64
N TYR A 931 -3.15 37.60 -2.88
CA TYR A 931 -2.34 38.79 -2.61
C TYR A 931 -1.74 39.34 -3.90
N GLU A 932 -1.10 38.51 -4.74
CA GLU A 932 -0.56 38.93 -6.05
C GLU A 932 -1.64 39.53 -6.96
N GLU A 933 -2.81 38.89 -7.03
CA GLU A 933 -3.94 39.38 -7.83
C GLU A 933 -4.40 40.75 -7.35
N LYS A 934 -4.60 40.94 -6.03
CA LYS A 934 -5.07 42.19 -5.44
C LYS A 934 -4.00 43.28 -5.46
N HIS A 935 -2.76 42.93 -5.18
CA HIS A 935 -1.62 43.85 -5.25
C HIS A 935 -1.46 44.41 -6.66
N ARG A 936 -1.57 43.57 -7.69
CA ARG A 936 -1.56 44.01 -9.09
C ARG A 936 -2.77 44.87 -9.46
N GLU A 937 -3.97 44.53 -9.00
CA GLU A 937 -5.19 45.33 -9.23
C GLU A 937 -5.08 46.73 -8.62
N ILE A 938 -4.61 46.82 -7.37
CA ILE A 938 -4.37 48.09 -6.68
C ILE A 938 -3.23 48.85 -7.35
N GLY A 939 -2.11 48.19 -7.67
CA GLY A 939 -0.97 48.80 -8.36
C GLY A 939 -1.36 49.41 -9.71
N ASN A 940 -2.20 48.73 -10.50
CA ASN A 940 -2.75 49.29 -11.74
C ASN A 940 -3.60 50.53 -11.49
N THR A 941 -4.37 50.54 -10.39
CA THR A 941 -5.20 51.69 -10.00
C THR A 941 -4.34 52.87 -9.55
N CYS A 942 -3.30 52.62 -8.75
CA CYS A 942 -2.30 53.62 -8.36
C CYS A 942 -1.61 54.21 -9.58
N THR A 943 -1.12 53.37 -10.50
CA THR A 943 -0.47 53.82 -11.74
C THR A 943 -1.42 54.71 -12.57
N ARG A 944 -2.71 54.36 -12.62
CA ARG A 944 -3.72 55.18 -13.30
C ARG A 944 -3.91 56.53 -12.61
N MET A 945 -3.92 56.58 -11.27
CA MET A 945 -4.02 57.82 -10.50
C MET A 945 -2.76 58.67 -10.65
N GLU A 946 -1.57 58.07 -10.59
CA GLU A 946 -0.28 58.75 -10.82
C GLU A 946 -0.22 59.36 -12.23
N ASN A 947 -0.62 58.61 -13.26
CA ASN A 947 -0.74 59.15 -14.61
C ASN A 947 -1.76 60.31 -14.68
N GLY A 948 -2.88 60.19 -13.95
CA GLY A 948 -3.86 61.27 -13.85
C GLY A 948 -3.31 62.52 -13.18
N ILE A 949 -2.57 62.36 -12.07
CA ILE A 949 -1.91 63.46 -11.35
C ILE A 949 -0.84 64.11 -12.23
N SER A 950 -0.01 63.31 -12.90
CA SER A 950 1.01 63.81 -13.84
C SER A 950 0.39 64.64 -14.97
N LYS A 951 -0.76 64.20 -15.52
CA LYS A 951 -1.49 64.99 -16.53
C LYS A 951 -2.09 66.28 -15.97
N LEU A 952 -2.57 66.27 -14.73
CA LEU A 952 -3.05 67.50 -14.07
C LEU A 952 -1.90 68.48 -13.80
N GLU A 953 -0.73 67.97 -13.42
CA GLU A 953 0.48 68.76 -13.20
C GLU A 953 0.99 69.36 -14.52
N GLU A 954 1.08 68.56 -15.58
CA GLU A 954 1.38 69.03 -16.94
C GLU A 954 0.41 70.12 -17.41
N ALA A 955 -0.89 69.91 -17.20
CA ALA A 955 -1.92 70.89 -17.57
C ALA A 955 -1.81 72.18 -16.75
N SER A 956 -1.53 72.08 -15.45
CA SER A 956 -1.28 73.25 -14.58
C SER A 956 -0.10 74.06 -15.09
N LEU A 957 1.00 73.40 -15.45
CA LEU A 957 2.23 74.01 -15.96
C LEU A 957 2.01 74.66 -17.34
N MET A 958 1.19 74.04 -18.20
CA MET A 958 0.77 74.63 -19.48
C MET A 958 -0.10 75.87 -19.30
N VAL A 959 -1.04 75.86 -18.35
CA VAL A 959 -1.90 77.01 -18.05
C VAL A 959 -1.08 78.18 -17.51
N GLU A 960 -0.07 77.90 -16.68
CA GLU A 960 0.84 78.91 -16.15
C GLU A 960 1.67 79.55 -17.27
N ARG A 961 2.23 78.75 -18.19
CA ARG A 961 2.90 79.25 -19.39
C ARG A 961 1.97 80.07 -20.30
N MET A 962 0.73 79.63 -20.51
CA MET A 962 -0.22 80.40 -21.33
C MET A 962 -0.57 81.74 -20.71
N LYS A 963 -0.65 81.86 -19.38
CA LYS A 963 -0.84 83.16 -18.71
C LYS A 963 0.33 84.11 -18.95
N GLU A 964 1.56 83.61 -18.92
CA GLU A 964 2.74 84.41 -19.26
C GLU A 964 2.70 84.88 -20.72
N THR A 965 2.38 83.99 -21.67
CA THR A 965 2.27 84.35 -23.10
C THR A 965 1.14 85.35 -23.36
N LEU A 966 0.00 85.22 -22.68
CA LEU A 966 -1.15 86.10 -22.88
C LEU A 966 -0.87 87.52 -22.38
N SER A 967 -0.13 87.65 -21.27
CA SER A 967 0.39 88.94 -20.80
C SER A 967 1.27 89.63 -21.84
N LEU A 968 2.15 88.88 -22.51
CA LEU A 968 3.03 89.43 -23.55
C LEU A 968 2.24 89.84 -24.81
N MET A 969 1.27 89.02 -25.23
CA MET A 969 0.43 89.31 -26.39
C MET A 969 -0.51 90.50 -26.18
N GLU A 970 -1.00 90.74 -24.96
CA GLU A 970 -1.79 91.94 -24.65
C GLU A 970 -0.97 93.23 -24.82
N GLU A 971 0.30 93.23 -24.41
CA GLU A 971 1.21 94.36 -24.64
C GLU A 971 1.49 94.58 -26.13
N GLU A 972 1.69 93.51 -26.91
CA GLU A 972 1.90 93.61 -28.37
C GLU A 972 0.65 94.11 -29.12
N LEU A 973 -0.54 93.69 -28.71
CA LEU A 973 -1.81 94.09 -29.33
C LEU A 973 -2.08 95.59 -29.17
N GLU A 974 -1.76 96.15 -27.99
CA GLU A 974 -1.92 97.58 -27.73
C GLU A 974 -0.97 98.43 -28.59
N LEU A 975 0.23 97.91 -28.85
CA LEU A 975 1.22 98.52 -29.73
C LEU A 975 0.80 98.44 -31.21
N ALA A 976 0.28 97.28 -31.64
CA ALA A 976 -0.24 97.06 -32.99
C ALA A 976 -1.48 97.93 -33.31
N SER A 977 -2.40 98.12 -32.35
CA SER A 977 -3.58 98.97 -32.52
C SER A 977 -3.20 100.43 -32.77
N LYS A 978 -2.16 100.95 -32.11
CA LYS A 978 -1.66 102.31 -32.34
C LYS A 978 -1.06 102.48 -33.73
N THR A 979 -0.39 101.45 -34.26
CA THR A 979 0.15 101.49 -35.62
C THR A 979 -0.93 101.37 -36.69
N ALA A 980 -2.01 100.62 -36.45
CA ALA A 980 -3.11 100.47 -37.41
C ALA A 980 -3.87 101.79 -37.65
N GLU A 981 -4.05 102.62 -36.61
CA GLU A 981 -4.68 103.94 -36.76
C GLU A 981 -3.83 104.91 -37.60
N GLN A 982 -2.50 104.80 -37.56
CA GLN A 982 -1.60 105.64 -38.36
C GLN A 982 -1.61 105.26 -39.85
N VAL A 983 -1.65 103.96 -40.17
CA VAL A 983 -1.68 103.47 -41.54
C VAL A 983 -3.00 103.80 -42.25
N LEU A 984 -4.11 103.86 -41.52
CA LEU A 984 -5.43 104.21 -42.05
C LEU A 984 -5.51 105.64 -42.61
N ALA A 985 -4.67 106.56 -42.11
CA ALA A 985 -4.62 107.96 -42.55
C ALA A 985 -3.80 108.16 -43.85
N GLU A 986 -2.78 107.33 -44.12
CA GLU A 986 -1.94 107.46 -45.32
C GLU A 986 -2.55 106.78 -46.56
N VAL A 987 -3.42 105.78 -46.37
CA VAL A 987 -4.00 104.98 -47.46
C VAL A 987 -5.12 105.71 -48.22
N SER A 988 -5.75 106.73 -47.62
CA SER A 988 -6.86 107.49 -48.24
C SER A 988 -6.46 108.39 -49.41
N VAL A 989 -5.18 108.75 -49.56
CA VAL A 989 -4.71 109.74 -50.55
C VAL A 989 -4.10 109.08 -51.80
N ARG A 990 -3.82 107.77 -51.75
CA ARG A 990 -3.20 107.03 -52.88
C ARG A 990 -4.15 106.10 -53.63
N ALA A 991 -5.39 105.93 -53.16
CA ALA A 991 -6.33 104.91 -53.64
C ALA A 991 -7.13 105.26 -54.92
N ASP A 992 -7.19 106.53 -55.36
CA ASP A 992 -8.19 106.98 -56.34
C ASP A 992 -7.81 106.89 -57.83
N ALA A 993 -6.62 106.42 -58.23
CA ALA A 993 -6.20 106.53 -59.64
C ALA A 993 -5.59 105.30 -60.36
N ALA A 994 -5.28 104.16 -59.70
CA ALA A 994 -4.69 103.03 -60.45
C ALA A 994 -4.84 101.60 -59.87
N GLU A 995 -5.44 101.39 -58.70
CA GLU A 995 -5.31 100.10 -58.00
C GLU A 995 -6.54 99.17 -58.09
N VAL A 996 -7.71 99.62 -58.54
CA VAL A 996 -8.95 98.80 -58.52
C VAL A 996 -8.92 97.56 -59.45
N VAL A 997 -8.08 97.56 -60.50
CA VAL A 997 -8.01 96.41 -61.45
C VAL A 997 -6.84 95.47 -61.16
N ARG A 998 -5.73 95.95 -60.59
CA ARG A 998 -4.58 95.08 -60.25
C ARG A 998 -4.78 94.36 -58.91
N ASP A 999 -5.32 95.05 -57.90
CA ASP A 999 -5.59 94.46 -56.58
C ASP A 999 -6.74 93.45 -56.59
N SER A 1000 -7.73 93.58 -57.47
CA SER A 1000 -8.85 92.63 -57.55
C SER A 1000 -8.41 91.29 -58.13
N VAL A 1001 -7.51 91.30 -59.12
CA VAL A 1001 -6.94 90.09 -59.73
C VAL A 1001 -5.88 89.47 -58.82
N GLU A 1002 -5.07 90.27 -58.11
CA GLU A 1002 -4.07 89.75 -57.15
C GLU A 1002 -4.72 89.23 -55.85
N ARG A 1003 -5.83 89.83 -55.39
CA ARG A 1003 -6.70 89.24 -54.35
C ARG A 1003 -7.41 87.98 -54.82
N ALA A 1004 -7.89 87.92 -56.07
CA ALA A 1004 -8.48 86.71 -56.63
C ALA A 1004 -7.46 85.57 -56.75
N LYS A 1005 -6.21 85.88 -57.14
CA LYS A 1005 -5.09 84.92 -57.15
C LYS A 1005 -4.72 84.44 -55.75
N ASN A 1006 -4.60 85.35 -54.78
CA ASN A 1006 -4.27 84.96 -53.39
C ASN A 1006 -5.42 84.20 -52.71
N ALA A 1007 -6.69 84.56 -52.97
CA ALA A 1007 -7.85 83.82 -52.49
C ALA A 1007 -7.97 82.43 -53.14
N ALA A 1008 -7.76 82.32 -54.46
CA ALA A 1008 -7.72 81.04 -55.16
C ALA A 1008 -6.53 80.17 -54.70
N GLN A 1009 -5.34 80.76 -54.47
CA GLN A 1009 -4.20 80.05 -53.89
C GLN A 1009 -4.47 79.58 -52.45
N GLN A 1010 -5.18 80.38 -51.65
CA GLN A 1010 -5.51 80.00 -50.28
C GLN A 1010 -6.54 78.87 -50.23
N ILE A 1011 -7.57 78.91 -51.09
CA ILE A 1011 -8.53 77.80 -51.26
C ILE A 1011 -7.82 76.54 -51.75
N VAL A 1012 -6.85 76.65 -52.68
CA VAL A 1012 -6.03 75.50 -53.11
C VAL A 1012 -5.17 74.95 -51.96
N ARG A 1013 -4.57 75.81 -51.12
CA ARG A 1013 -3.77 75.37 -49.96
C ARG A 1013 -4.63 74.70 -48.88
N GLU A 1014 -5.83 75.22 -48.59
CA GLU A 1014 -6.77 74.62 -47.65
C GLU A 1014 -7.25 73.24 -48.15
N ILE A 1015 -7.65 73.13 -49.42
CA ILE A 1015 -8.05 71.86 -50.03
C ILE A 1015 -6.87 70.87 -50.09
N GLN A 1016 -5.63 71.34 -50.28
CA GLN A 1016 -4.44 70.49 -50.22
C GLN A 1016 -4.13 70.00 -48.80
N ALA A 1017 -4.32 70.83 -47.77
CA ALA A 1017 -4.15 70.44 -46.37
C ALA A 1017 -5.20 69.40 -45.97
N ASP A 1018 -6.47 69.60 -46.35
CA ASP A 1018 -7.55 68.63 -46.10
C ASP A 1018 -7.34 67.33 -46.88
N LYS A 1019 -6.82 67.40 -48.10
CA LYS A 1019 -6.41 66.22 -48.88
C LYS A 1019 -5.29 65.45 -48.17
N ALA A 1020 -4.27 66.14 -47.66
CA ALA A 1020 -3.15 65.51 -46.96
C ALA A 1020 -3.60 64.79 -45.68
N ILE A 1021 -4.53 65.36 -44.92
CA ILE A 1021 -5.12 64.72 -43.73
C ILE A 1021 -5.93 63.47 -44.12
N ALA A 1022 -6.66 63.51 -45.24
CA ALA A 1022 -7.40 62.37 -45.75
C ALA A 1022 -6.47 61.25 -46.26
N GLU A 1023 -5.36 61.61 -46.92
CA GLU A 1023 -4.32 60.67 -47.38
C GLU A 1023 -3.57 60.04 -46.20
N GLU A 1024 -3.20 60.81 -45.17
CA GLU A 1024 -2.51 60.29 -43.98
C GLU A 1024 -3.36 59.25 -43.24
N LYS A 1025 -4.66 59.55 -43.04
CA LYS A 1025 -5.60 58.60 -42.39
C LYS A 1025 -5.86 57.36 -43.25
N LEU A 1026 -5.87 57.51 -44.58
CA LEU A 1026 -6.00 56.38 -45.49
C LEU A 1026 -4.74 55.49 -45.47
N GLU A 1027 -3.56 56.10 -45.40
CA GLU A 1027 -2.28 55.42 -45.36
C GLU A 1027 -2.07 54.67 -44.04
N ALA A 1028 -2.55 55.23 -42.92
CA ALA A 1028 -2.59 54.54 -41.63
C ALA A 1028 -3.47 53.27 -41.65
N ALA A 1029 -4.52 53.25 -42.48
CA ALA A 1029 -5.41 52.10 -42.64
C ALA A 1029 -4.93 51.07 -43.70
N ARG A 1030 -3.95 51.45 -44.54
CA ARG A 1030 -3.40 50.59 -45.60
C ARG A 1030 -2.74 49.29 -45.11
N PRO A 1031 -1.89 49.26 -44.07
CA PRO A 1031 -1.24 48.02 -43.63
C PRO A 1031 -2.26 46.98 -43.12
N ALA A 1032 -3.32 47.40 -42.44
CA ALA A 1032 -4.37 46.50 -41.98
C ALA A 1032 -5.19 45.91 -43.15
N LEU A 1033 -5.30 46.64 -44.26
CA LEU A 1033 -5.94 46.20 -45.49
C LEU A 1033 -5.04 45.21 -46.27
N GLU A 1034 -3.74 45.47 -46.34
CA GLU A 1034 -2.73 44.57 -46.92
C GLU A 1034 -2.60 43.26 -46.12
N ASP A 1035 -2.65 43.30 -44.79
CA ASP A 1035 -2.65 42.10 -43.92
C ASP A 1035 -3.90 41.23 -44.14
N ALA A 1036 -5.07 41.85 -44.35
CA ALA A 1036 -6.29 41.13 -44.68
C ALA A 1036 -6.23 40.47 -46.08
N GLU A 1037 -5.48 41.06 -47.03
CA GLU A 1037 -5.21 40.48 -48.35
C GLU A 1037 -4.18 39.34 -48.30
N ALA A 1038 -3.15 39.46 -47.46
CA ALA A 1038 -2.16 38.41 -47.25
C ALA A 1038 -2.80 37.12 -46.67
N ALA A 1039 -3.78 37.25 -45.77
CA ALA A 1039 -4.52 36.12 -45.21
C ALA A 1039 -5.37 35.36 -46.26
N LEU A 1040 -5.68 35.99 -47.41
CA LEU A 1040 -6.41 35.36 -48.51
C LEU A 1040 -5.52 34.40 -49.32
N ASN A 1041 -4.22 34.70 -49.38
CA ASN A 1041 -3.23 33.94 -50.14
C ASN A 1041 -2.70 32.70 -49.40
N THR A 1042 -3.08 32.50 -48.13
CA THR A 1042 -2.66 31.35 -47.30
C THR A 1042 -3.40 30.03 -47.58
N ILE A 1043 -4.42 30.00 -48.45
CA ILE A 1043 -5.25 28.81 -48.72
C ILE A 1043 -4.67 27.98 -49.88
N GLN A 1044 -4.24 26.74 -49.61
CA GLN A 1044 -3.75 25.80 -50.64
C GLN A 1044 -4.81 24.75 -51.04
N PRO A 1045 -4.80 24.25 -52.30
CA PRO A 1045 -5.73 23.21 -52.77
C PRO A 1045 -5.67 21.90 -51.96
N THR A 1046 -4.51 21.59 -51.38
CA THR A 1046 -4.26 20.41 -50.54
C THR A 1046 -5.11 20.40 -49.28
N HIS A 1047 -5.28 21.55 -48.63
CA HIS A 1047 -6.02 21.68 -47.37
C HIS A 1047 -7.52 21.35 -47.52
N ILE A 1048 -8.12 21.74 -48.64
CA ILE A 1048 -9.55 21.48 -48.93
C ILE A 1048 -9.78 19.98 -49.23
N ALA A 1049 -8.82 19.33 -49.89
CA ALA A 1049 -8.89 17.89 -50.15
C ALA A 1049 -8.85 17.05 -48.86
N THR A 1050 -8.11 17.49 -47.83
CA THR A 1050 -8.05 16.83 -46.51
C THR A 1050 -9.39 16.89 -45.80
N VAL A 1051 -10.06 18.04 -45.80
CA VAL A 1051 -11.36 18.24 -45.13
C VAL A 1051 -12.48 17.43 -45.78
N ARG A 1052 -12.48 17.30 -47.12
CA ARG A 1052 -13.46 16.47 -47.85
C ARG A 1052 -13.42 14.97 -47.48
N LYS A 1053 -12.26 14.47 -47.02
CA LYS A 1053 -12.10 13.06 -46.65
C LYS A 1053 -12.61 12.75 -45.23
N LEU A 1054 -12.89 13.76 -44.41
CA LEU A 1054 -13.36 13.59 -43.05
C LEU A 1054 -14.86 13.23 -43.04
N GLY A 1055 -15.19 11.95 -42.86
CA GLY A 1055 -16.59 11.50 -42.79
C GLY A 1055 -17.38 12.06 -41.59
N ARG A 1056 -16.69 12.37 -40.47
CA ARG A 1056 -17.24 13.07 -39.29
C ARG A 1056 -16.18 14.02 -38.72
N PRO A 1057 -16.14 15.28 -39.15
CA PRO A 1057 -15.14 16.23 -38.67
C PRO A 1057 -15.43 16.69 -37.22
N PRO A 1058 -14.38 17.11 -36.47
CA PRO A 1058 -14.55 17.83 -35.21
C PRO A 1058 -15.43 19.06 -35.37
N ALA A 1059 -16.20 19.42 -34.33
CA ALA A 1059 -17.17 20.51 -34.45
C ALA A 1059 -16.56 21.89 -34.72
N LEU A 1060 -15.33 22.16 -34.28
CA LEU A 1060 -14.66 23.42 -34.62
C LEU A 1060 -14.52 23.58 -36.14
N ILE A 1061 -14.22 22.49 -36.87
CA ILE A 1061 -14.14 22.50 -38.34
C ILE A 1061 -15.53 22.74 -38.94
N MET A 1062 -16.57 22.16 -38.37
CA MET A 1062 -17.95 22.37 -38.82
C MET A 1062 -18.39 23.83 -38.61
N TYR A 1063 -18.04 24.44 -37.47
CA TYR A 1063 -18.32 25.85 -37.18
C TYR A 1063 -17.56 26.81 -38.10
N ILE A 1064 -16.28 26.53 -38.41
CA ILE A 1064 -15.53 27.31 -39.40
C ILE A 1064 -16.24 27.28 -40.76
N MET A 1065 -16.78 26.11 -41.15
CA MET A 1065 -17.50 25.99 -42.42
C MET A 1065 -18.87 26.67 -42.40
N ASP A 1066 -19.59 26.67 -41.27
CA ASP A 1066 -20.81 27.47 -41.12
C ASP A 1066 -20.50 28.97 -41.32
N CYS A 1067 -19.39 29.48 -40.77
CA CYS A 1067 -18.95 30.87 -41.00
C CYS A 1067 -18.65 31.15 -42.48
N VAL A 1068 -18.01 30.22 -43.20
CA VAL A 1068 -17.80 30.34 -44.64
C VAL A 1068 -19.14 30.41 -45.39
N MET A 1069 -20.11 29.57 -45.02
CA MET A 1069 -21.43 29.61 -45.64
C MET A 1069 -22.18 30.93 -45.40
N ILE A 1070 -22.05 31.51 -44.21
CA ILE A 1070 -22.64 32.81 -43.85
C ILE A 1070 -22.05 33.92 -44.72
N LEU A 1071 -20.72 33.95 -44.91
CA LEU A 1071 -20.04 34.92 -45.78
C LEU A 1071 -20.51 34.83 -47.24
N PHE A 1072 -20.76 33.62 -47.76
CA PHE A 1072 -21.33 33.44 -49.11
C PHE A 1072 -22.86 33.59 -49.18
N GLN A 1073 -23.51 34.00 -48.08
CA GLN A 1073 -24.96 34.15 -47.96
C GLN A 1073 -25.73 32.89 -48.41
N LYS A 1074 -25.17 31.71 -48.12
CA LYS A 1074 -25.81 30.42 -48.42
C LYS A 1074 -26.71 29.98 -47.28
N ARG A 1075 -27.80 29.30 -47.63
CA ARG A 1075 -28.80 28.84 -46.65
C ARG A 1075 -28.21 27.77 -45.73
N LEU A 1076 -28.21 28.04 -44.43
CA LEU A 1076 -27.90 27.07 -43.37
C LEU A 1076 -29.15 26.25 -42.97
N GLN A 1077 -28.96 25.18 -42.20
CA GLN A 1077 -30.06 24.46 -41.57
C GLN A 1077 -30.72 25.32 -40.47
N SER A 1078 -31.99 25.03 -40.14
CA SER A 1078 -32.71 25.77 -39.11
C SER A 1078 -32.00 25.69 -37.75
N VAL A 1079 -31.83 26.85 -37.10
CA VAL A 1079 -31.09 27.00 -35.84
C VAL A 1079 -31.73 26.14 -34.74
N GLN A 1080 -30.96 25.20 -34.20
CA GLN A 1080 -31.32 24.35 -33.06
C GLN A 1080 -30.19 24.36 -32.04
N VAL A 1081 -30.51 24.39 -30.75
CA VAL A 1081 -29.51 24.33 -29.66
C VAL A 1081 -29.09 22.88 -29.45
N ASP A 1082 -27.78 22.62 -29.42
CA ASP A 1082 -27.22 21.29 -29.11
C ASP A 1082 -27.26 21.02 -27.59
N PRO A 1083 -28.02 20.00 -27.12
CA PRO A 1083 -28.14 19.69 -25.70
C PRO A 1083 -26.84 19.25 -25.01
N MET A 1084 -25.85 18.72 -25.75
CA MET A 1084 -24.56 18.32 -25.16
C MET A 1084 -23.57 19.47 -25.01
N ARG A 1085 -23.66 20.50 -25.87
CA ARG A 1085 -22.60 21.52 -26.02
C ARG A 1085 -23.05 22.95 -25.74
N LYS A 1086 -24.35 23.18 -25.49
CA LYS A 1086 -24.93 24.50 -25.21
C LYS A 1086 -24.59 25.56 -26.28
N PHE A 1087 -24.51 25.15 -27.55
CA PHE A 1087 -24.26 26.03 -28.70
C PHE A 1087 -25.07 25.59 -29.92
N ILE A 1088 -25.02 26.34 -31.02
CA ILE A 1088 -25.78 26.07 -32.25
C ILE A 1088 -25.32 24.74 -32.88
N LYS A 1089 -26.29 23.94 -33.32
CA LYS A 1089 -26.02 22.69 -34.05
C LYS A 1089 -25.42 23.01 -35.44
N PRO A 1090 -24.26 22.45 -35.80
CA PRO A 1090 -23.57 22.80 -37.05
C PRO A 1090 -24.25 22.25 -38.31
N SER A 1091 -24.20 23.00 -39.42
CA SER A 1091 -24.88 22.69 -40.70
C SER A 1091 -23.96 21.97 -41.71
N TRP A 1092 -23.35 20.87 -41.29
CA TRP A 1092 -22.31 20.18 -42.06
C TRP A 1092 -22.77 19.59 -43.41
N GLU A 1093 -24.00 19.09 -43.51
CA GLU A 1093 -24.50 18.51 -44.77
C GLU A 1093 -24.56 19.53 -45.90
N GLU A 1094 -24.95 20.77 -45.59
CA GLU A 1094 -24.97 21.88 -46.57
C GLU A 1094 -23.57 22.41 -46.86
N SER A 1095 -22.69 22.47 -45.84
CA SER A 1095 -21.27 22.81 -45.99
C SER A 1095 -20.54 21.84 -46.94
N LEU A 1096 -20.83 20.54 -46.83
CA LEU A 1096 -20.22 19.50 -47.66
C LEU A 1096 -20.67 19.60 -49.13
N LYS A 1097 -21.95 19.93 -49.37
CA LYS A 1097 -22.47 20.19 -50.74
C LYS A 1097 -21.77 21.38 -51.38
N PHE A 1098 -21.59 22.47 -50.63
CA PHE A 1098 -20.93 23.68 -51.12
C PHE A 1098 -19.45 23.43 -51.45
N MET A 1099 -18.73 22.74 -50.56
CA MET A 1099 -17.32 22.38 -50.75
C MET A 1099 -17.08 21.40 -51.90
N SER A 1100 -18.08 20.57 -52.23
CA SER A 1100 -17.98 19.59 -53.33
C SER A 1100 -18.09 20.21 -54.72
N SER A 1101 -18.45 21.50 -54.82
CA SER A 1101 -18.50 22.22 -56.09
C SER A 1101 -17.08 22.44 -56.66
N THR A 1102 -16.91 22.25 -57.97
CA THR A 1102 -15.60 22.31 -58.65
C THR A 1102 -14.97 23.72 -58.66
N GLY A 1103 -15.73 24.76 -58.31
CA GLY A 1103 -15.28 26.15 -58.24
C GLY A 1103 -15.10 26.71 -56.82
N PHE A 1104 -15.21 25.90 -55.76
CA PHE A 1104 -15.19 26.40 -54.37
C PHE A 1104 -13.92 27.18 -54.00
N LEU A 1105 -12.73 26.70 -54.39
CA LEU A 1105 -11.47 27.40 -54.11
C LEU A 1105 -11.38 28.73 -54.89
N ALA A 1106 -11.79 28.73 -56.17
CA ALA A 1106 -11.83 29.94 -56.97
C ALA A 1106 -12.84 30.96 -56.43
N ALA A 1107 -13.94 30.49 -55.84
CA ALA A 1107 -14.92 31.34 -55.17
C ALA A 1107 -14.39 31.97 -53.88
N LEU A 1108 -13.54 31.26 -53.12
CA LEU A 1108 -12.86 31.80 -51.94
C LEU A 1108 -11.80 32.84 -52.30
N GLN A 1109 -11.01 32.59 -53.36
CA GLN A 1109 -9.97 33.52 -53.82
C GLN A 1109 -10.56 34.77 -54.50
N ASN A 1110 -11.66 34.63 -55.23
CA ASN A 1110 -12.35 35.74 -55.90
C ASN A 1110 -13.59 36.21 -55.12
N PHE A 1111 -13.57 36.11 -53.79
CA PHE A 1111 -14.71 36.49 -52.96
C PHE A 1111 -14.97 38.01 -53.08
N PRO A 1112 -16.19 38.45 -53.44
CA PRO A 1112 -16.50 39.87 -53.57
C PRO A 1112 -16.62 40.51 -52.18
N LYS A 1113 -15.52 41.08 -51.68
CA LYS A 1113 -15.42 41.58 -50.29
C LYS A 1113 -16.45 42.68 -49.95
N ASP A 1114 -16.88 43.46 -50.94
CA ASP A 1114 -17.83 44.57 -50.77
C ASP A 1114 -19.30 44.12 -50.63
N THR A 1115 -19.60 42.81 -50.74
CA THR A 1115 -20.96 42.29 -50.54
C THR A 1115 -21.27 41.92 -49.08
N ILE A 1116 -20.28 41.99 -48.20
CA ILE A 1116 -20.48 41.81 -46.75
C ILE A 1116 -21.30 43.00 -46.24
N ASN A 1117 -22.44 42.72 -45.60
CA ASN A 1117 -23.29 43.71 -44.95
C ASN A 1117 -23.20 43.56 -43.41
N ASP A 1118 -23.71 44.56 -42.68
CA ASP A 1118 -23.72 44.55 -41.20
C ASP A 1118 -24.42 43.27 -40.65
N GLU A 1119 -25.50 42.81 -41.31
CA GLU A 1119 -26.25 41.61 -40.91
C GLU A 1119 -25.40 40.31 -41.00
N VAL A 1120 -24.56 40.16 -42.04
CA VAL A 1120 -23.67 39.00 -42.18
C VAL A 1120 -22.63 38.95 -41.07
N VAL A 1121 -22.10 40.10 -40.64
CA VAL A 1121 -21.13 40.18 -39.53
C VAL A 1121 -21.80 39.92 -38.19
N GLU A 1122 -23.02 40.43 -37.97
CA GLU A 1122 -23.81 40.14 -36.77
C GLU A 1122 -24.11 38.63 -36.64
N LEU A 1123 -24.42 37.95 -37.75
CA LEU A 1123 -24.61 36.50 -37.77
C LEU A 1123 -23.31 35.70 -37.50
N LEU A 1124 -22.14 36.26 -37.79
CA LEU A 1124 -20.84 35.65 -37.52
C LEU A 1124 -20.38 35.82 -36.07
N GLU A 1125 -20.77 36.92 -35.42
CA GLU A 1125 -20.29 37.34 -34.11
C GLU A 1125 -20.38 36.24 -33.01
N PRO A 1126 -21.48 35.45 -32.89
CA PRO A 1126 -21.57 34.39 -31.89
C PRO A 1126 -20.51 33.29 -32.05
N TYR A 1127 -20.06 33.03 -33.29
CA TYR A 1127 -19.00 32.05 -33.56
C TYR A 1127 -17.62 32.64 -33.24
N LEU A 1128 -17.40 33.92 -33.52
CA LEU A 1128 -16.12 34.60 -33.29
C LEU A 1128 -15.81 34.81 -31.80
N ILE A 1129 -16.83 34.99 -30.95
CA ILE A 1129 -16.71 35.16 -29.49
C ILE A 1129 -16.41 33.82 -28.78
N MET A 1130 -16.65 32.68 -29.43
CA MET A 1130 -16.40 31.37 -28.82
C MET A 1130 -14.91 31.20 -28.45
N LYS A 1131 -14.63 30.82 -27.19
CA LYS A 1131 -13.26 30.66 -26.67
C LYS A 1131 -12.39 29.72 -27.52
N ASP A 1132 -13.01 28.71 -28.11
CA ASP A 1132 -12.34 27.69 -28.91
C ASP A 1132 -12.06 28.13 -30.36
N TYR A 1133 -12.59 29.29 -30.80
CA TYR A 1133 -12.41 29.82 -32.16
C TYR A 1133 -11.14 30.68 -32.27
N ASN A 1134 -9.98 30.07 -32.08
CA ASN A 1134 -8.67 30.72 -32.17
C ASN A 1134 -7.66 29.90 -32.99
N MET A 1135 -6.56 30.53 -33.39
CA MET A 1135 -5.59 29.94 -34.32
C MET A 1135 -4.81 28.78 -33.70
N GLU A 1136 -4.54 28.82 -32.39
CA GLU A 1136 -3.80 27.78 -31.67
C GLU A 1136 -4.64 26.50 -31.51
N THR A 1137 -5.92 26.62 -31.15
CA THR A 1137 -6.86 25.50 -31.07
C THR A 1137 -7.12 24.91 -32.46
N ALA A 1138 -7.28 25.75 -33.49
CA ALA A 1138 -7.47 25.27 -34.86
C ALA A 1138 -6.23 24.51 -35.39
N LYS A 1139 -5.00 25.02 -35.16
CA LYS A 1139 -3.76 24.31 -35.53
C LYS A 1139 -3.63 22.97 -34.81
N ARG A 1140 -4.03 22.88 -33.53
CA ARG A 1140 -4.02 21.63 -32.74
C ARG A 1140 -5.03 20.61 -33.27
N VAL A 1141 -6.21 21.05 -33.72
CA VAL A 1141 -7.28 20.17 -34.21
C VAL A 1141 -7.03 19.73 -35.66
N CYS A 1142 -6.68 20.67 -36.54
CA CYS A 1142 -6.29 20.39 -37.92
C CYS A 1142 -5.49 21.58 -38.48
N GLY A 1143 -4.17 21.43 -38.62
CA GLY A 1143 -3.27 22.46 -39.16
C GLY A 1143 -3.72 23.00 -40.52
N ASP A 1144 -4.24 22.12 -41.39
CA ASP A 1144 -4.70 22.45 -42.74
C ASP A 1144 -5.91 23.41 -42.75
N VAL A 1145 -6.75 23.40 -41.71
CA VAL A 1145 -7.99 24.19 -41.61
C VAL A 1145 -7.78 25.53 -40.91
N ALA A 1146 -6.64 25.72 -40.26
CA ALA A 1146 -6.31 26.96 -39.56
C ALA A 1146 -6.32 28.19 -40.49
N GLY A 1147 -5.93 28.02 -41.76
CA GLY A 1147 -5.99 29.09 -42.76
C GLY A 1147 -7.40 29.61 -43.03
N LEU A 1148 -8.42 28.74 -43.03
CA LEU A 1148 -9.83 29.13 -43.23
C LEU A 1148 -10.39 29.89 -42.01
N LEU A 1149 -9.96 29.54 -40.80
CA LEU A 1149 -10.32 30.30 -39.59
C LEU A 1149 -9.74 31.72 -39.65
N SER A 1150 -8.47 31.85 -40.06
CA SER A 1150 -7.86 33.18 -40.24
C SER A 1150 -8.61 33.99 -41.29
N TRP A 1151 -8.93 33.37 -42.43
CA TRP A 1151 -9.66 34.03 -43.51
C TRP A 1151 -11.03 34.58 -43.07
N THR A 1152 -11.85 33.78 -42.38
CA THR A 1152 -13.17 34.23 -41.89
C THR A 1152 -13.07 35.39 -40.89
N LYS A 1153 -12.08 35.39 -39.99
CA LYS A 1153 -11.80 36.53 -39.09
C LYS A 1153 -11.36 37.77 -39.87
N SER A 1154 -10.44 37.60 -40.82
CA SER A 1154 -9.94 38.69 -41.64
C SER A 1154 -11.03 39.33 -42.50
N MET A 1155 -12.02 38.57 -42.99
CA MET A 1155 -13.15 39.14 -43.76
C MET A 1155 -14.08 39.99 -42.88
N ALA A 1156 -14.38 39.54 -41.65
CA ALA A 1156 -15.17 40.33 -40.70
C ALA A 1156 -14.43 41.61 -40.26
N PHE A 1157 -13.11 41.51 -40.04
CA PHE A 1157 -12.26 42.65 -39.72
C PHE A 1157 -12.12 43.64 -40.89
N PHE A 1158 -11.96 43.12 -42.12
CA PHE A 1158 -11.92 43.92 -43.34
C PHE A 1158 -13.19 44.76 -43.50
N PHE A 1159 -14.37 44.18 -43.26
CA PHE A 1159 -15.63 44.94 -43.32
C PHE A 1159 -15.66 46.12 -42.32
N GLY A 1160 -15.22 45.89 -41.08
CA GLY A 1160 -15.12 46.95 -40.06
C GLY A 1160 -14.22 48.10 -40.49
N ILE A 1161 -13.05 47.80 -41.05
CA ILE A 1161 -12.13 48.82 -41.58
C ILE A 1161 -12.69 49.47 -42.85
N ASN A 1162 -13.25 48.70 -43.78
CA ASN A 1162 -13.77 49.22 -45.04
C ASN A 1162 -14.95 50.18 -44.80
N LYS A 1163 -15.74 49.97 -43.74
CA LYS A 1163 -16.80 50.90 -43.29
C LYS A 1163 -16.25 52.27 -42.89
N GLU A 1164 -15.05 52.31 -42.30
CA GLU A 1164 -14.37 53.56 -41.93
C GLU A 1164 -13.61 54.17 -43.13
N VAL A 1165 -13.06 53.34 -44.02
CA VAL A 1165 -12.23 53.76 -45.16
C VAL A 1165 -13.05 54.21 -46.38
N LEU A 1166 -14.22 53.63 -46.65
CA LEU A 1166 -15.11 54.00 -47.75
C LEU A 1166 -15.47 55.50 -47.79
N PRO A 1167 -15.95 56.11 -46.68
CA PRO A 1167 -16.23 57.55 -46.67
C PRO A 1167 -14.95 58.38 -46.83
N LEU A 1168 -13.79 57.89 -46.38
CA LEU A 1168 -12.50 58.56 -46.57
C LEU A 1168 -12.04 58.53 -48.04
N LYS A 1169 -12.18 57.39 -48.74
CA LYS A 1169 -11.92 57.29 -50.18
C LYS A 1169 -12.86 58.16 -51.01
N TYR A 1170 -14.14 58.20 -50.62
CA TYR A 1170 -15.12 59.09 -51.27
C TYR A 1170 -14.77 60.56 -51.04
N ASN A 1171 -14.42 60.94 -49.80
CA ASN A 1171 -13.99 62.30 -49.49
C ASN A 1171 -12.71 62.66 -50.26
N LEU A 1172 -11.72 61.77 -50.33
CA LEU A 1172 -10.51 61.97 -51.14
C LEU A 1172 -10.85 62.25 -52.61
N ALA A 1173 -11.70 61.43 -53.23
CA ALA A 1173 -12.12 61.62 -54.62
C ALA A 1173 -12.88 62.95 -54.84
N VAL A 1174 -13.71 63.35 -53.87
CA VAL A 1174 -14.41 64.65 -53.90
C VAL A 1174 -13.40 65.81 -53.76
N GLN A 1175 -12.42 65.71 -52.87
CA GLN A 1175 -11.38 66.73 -52.71
C GLN A 1175 -10.45 66.79 -53.93
N GLU A 1176 -10.13 65.67 -54.57
CA GLU A 1176 -9.34 65.65 -55.81
C GLU A 1176 -10.09 66.29 -56.97
N ALA A 1177 -11.40 66.02 -57.10
CA ALA A 1177 -12.24 66.68 -58.10
C ALA A 1177 -12.32 68.19 -57.84
N ARG A 1178 -12.48 68.62 -56.58
CA ARG A 1178 -12.47 70.03 -56.19
C ARG A 1178 -11.12 70.71 -56.44
N LEU A 1179 -10.02 70.04 -56.10
CA LEU A 1179 -8.66 70.51 -56.36
C LEU A 1179 -8.42 70.71 -57.85
N ALA A 1180 -8.86 69.78 -58.70
CA ALA A 1180 -8.73 69.89 -60.14
C ALA A 1180 -9.50 71.08 -60.73
N VAL A 1181 -10.69 71.38 -60.19
CA VAL A 1181 -11.48 72.56 -60.56
C VAL A 1181 -10.80 73.84 -60.08
N ALA A 1182 -10.38 73.89 -58.81
CA ALA A 1182 -9.72 75.06 -58.21
C ALA A 1182 -8.36 75.36 -58.88
N MET A 1183 -7.58 74.34 -59.25
CA MET A 1183 -6.35 74.52 -60.03
C MET A 1183 -6.64 75.03 -61.45
N LYS A 1184 -7.78 74.65 -62.05
CA LYS A 1184 -8.18 75.16 -63.37
C LYS A 1184 -8.59 76.63 -63.31
N GLU A 1185 -9.30 77.05 -62.26
CA GLU A 1185 -9.62 78.45 -61.97
C GLU A 1185 -8.37 79.27 -61.65
N LEU A 1186 -7.45 78.74 -60.83
CA LEU A 1186 -6.16 79.39 -60.56
C LEU A 1186 -5.41 79.65 -61.87
N LYS A 1187 -5.38 78.65 -62.77
CA LYS A 1187 -4.68 78.76 -64.06
C LYS A 1187 -5.37 79.72 -65.04
N SER A 1188 -6.70 79.88 -64.98
CA SER A 1188 -7.39 80.92 -65.75
C SER A 1188 -7.14 82.32 -65.20
N VAL A 1189 -7.10 82.48 -63.86
CA VAL A 1189 -6.78 83.77 -63.22
C VAL A 1189 -5.32 84.15 -63.46
N GLU A 1190 -4.39 83.17 -63.51
CA GLU A 1190 -2.99 83.41 -63.89
C GLU A 1190 -2.84 83.80 -65.37
N GLN A 1191 -3.72 83.33 -66.26
CA GLN A 1191 -3.77 83.73 -67.67
C GLN A 1191 -4.43 85.09 -67.91
N GLU A 1192 -5.27 85.58 -67.00
CA GLU A 1192 -5.80 86.96 -67.01
C GLU A 1192 -4.81 87.98 -66.42
N LEU A 1193 -3.74 87.50 -65.74
CA LEU A 1193 -2.68 88.31 -65.13
C LEU A 1193 -1.49 88.55 -66.09
N GLU A 1194 -1.29 87.69 -67.10
CA GLU A 1194 -0.38 87.90 -68.24
C GLU A 1194 -1.02 88.82 -69.30
#